data_AF-A0A535LDR8-F1
#
_entry.id   AF-A0A535LDR8-F1
#
_cell.length_a   1.000
_cell.length_b   1.000
_cell.length_c   1.000
_cell.angle_alpha   90.00
_cell.angle_beta   90.00
_cell.angle_gamma   90.00
#
_symmetry.space_group_name_H-M   'P 1'
#
loop_
_entity.id
_entity.type
_entity.pdbx_description
1 polymer ?
#
loop_
_entity_poly.entity_id
_entity_poly.type
_entity_poly.pdbx_seq_one_letter_code
_entity_poly.pdbx_strand_id
1 'polypeptide(L)'
;MKTIQLIALYSDRLRNLIRFIIGFATGLVGLADMASVIIPRLNWDILLVTWPLAIHLKVHPMVVVVGFFLVMLSYGLLRGKRHAWRLTVLLLLMSALLHVMRDGSVLATAMVFVLATLLVVFFRYFQARSDPPSIRRGYLAFIMGLGVVTVYTSGGFLALYTQFRPLVDRFGIDGVLLRLLTNAHLHMEAGTQALFFERALPMLCMSAVVYGMVQILHPVAVALLANEKERQAVSGLTSGYGRNSISYFALGEDKSYFFSTTGKAVISYVLKKNVAVVAGDPIGPEEEILPIIKQFVEFCHQQDWTLVFWQAREDLVDLYRSVGFHLLKIGEDAVIDARTFTLRGGAMANVRSSAKRAEKDGLRVVFYHGQIENAEQLFQMQMISRTWLAHKGGTEMGFSMGHFDVRGDEKQLSALAVDNTNRVHAFVTFVPIYGRNGWGLDLMRRAEQFAPGTMELLLARSIEYLKSCGADMVSLGLAPMSNVNNDDETFLNNSIDFLTHRFGNLSSSQSLFKFKKKFQPIWESRYLVYSHKLTLPQIGWALYAAHQQDASCLSVLCTSLRDWWANRQRAQTAREDLVDLYRSVGFHLLKIGEDAVIDARTFTLRGGAMANVRSSAKRAEKDGLRVVFYHGQIENAEQLFQMQMISRTWLAHKGGTEMGFSMGHFDVRGDEKQLSALAVDNTNRVHAFVTFVPIYGRNGWGLDLMRRAEQFAPGTMELLLARSIEYLKSCGADMVSLGLAPMSNVNNDDETFLNNSIDFLTHRFGNLSSSQSLFKFKKKFQPIWESRYLVYSHKLTLPQIGWALYAAHQQDASCLSVLCTSLRDWWANRQRAQTRSEDLAGAARTPVTGALSL
;
A
#
# COMPACT_ATOMS: atom_id res chain seq x y z
N MET A 1 13.15 20.85 -28.87
CA MET A 1 12.87 19.90 -27.77
C MET A 1 11.39 19.47 -27.68
N LYS A 2 10.40 20.38 -27.63
CA LYS A 2 8.96 20.02 -27.60
C LYS A 2 8.50 19.10 -28.74
N THR A 3 9.03 19.27 -29.96
CA THR A 3 8.68 18.43 -31.12
C THR A 3 9.23 17.01 -31.01
N ILE A 4 10.42 16.84 -30.45
CA ILE A 4 11.05 15.52 -30.23
C ILE A 4 10.33 14.78 -29.08
N GLN A 5 9.91 15.51 -28.04
CA GLN A 5 9.07 14.99 -26.96
C GLN A 5 7.73 14.49 -27.50
N LEU A 6 7.06 15.26 -28.36
CA LEU A 6 5.81 14.82 -29.00
C LEU A 6 6.02 13.56 -29.83
N ILE A 7 7.10 13.47 -30.62
CA ILE A 7 7.36 12.32 -31.48
C ILE A 7 7.65 11.05 -30.67
N ALA A 8 8.43 11.12 -29.59
CA ALA A 8 8.77 9.96 -28.77
C ALA A 8 7.56 9.42 -27.98
N LEU A 9 6.81 10.31 -27.31
CA LEU A 9 5.60 9.96 -26.55
C LEU A 9 4.47 9.46 -27.46
N TYR A 10 4.35 10.05 -28.66
CA TYR A 10 3.42 9.58 -29.68
C TYR A 10 3.85 8.21 -30.23
N SER A 11 5.15 7.94 -30.39
CA SER A 11 5.63 6.66 -30.92
C SER A 11 5.28 5.45 -30.05
N ASP A 12 5.39 5.54 -28.73
CA ASP A 12 5.08 4.41 -27.84
C ASP A 12 3.58 4.26 -27.57
N ARG A 13 2.82 5.36 -27.47
CA ARG A 13 1.35 5.29 -27.44
C ARG A 13 0.81 4.72 -28.74
N LEU A 14 1.33 5.16 -29.89
CA LEU A 14 0.95 4.66 -31.20
C LEU A 14 1.32 3.18 -31.35
N ARG A 15 2.52 2.77 -30.91
CA ARG A 15 2.94 1.36 -30.88
C ARG A 15 1.96 0.49 -30.08
N ASN A 16 1.63 0.90 -28.85
CA ASN A 16 0.72 0.15 -27.98
C ASN A 16 -0.70 0.13 -28.53
N LEU A 17 -1.16 1.23 -29.12
CA LEU A 17 -2.46 1.31 -29.80
C LEU A 17 -2.51 0.38 -31.02
N ILE A 18 -1.47 0.36 -31.86
CA ILE A 18 -1.37 -0.53 -33.02
C ILE A 18 -1.37 -1.99 -32.56
N ARG A 19 -0.57 -2.35 -31.55
CA ARG A 19 -0.59 -3.69 -30.95
C ARG A 19 -1.97 -4.05 -30.42
N PHE A 20 -2.64 -3.12 -29.75
CA PHE A 20 -3.99 -3.31 -29.22
C PHE A 20 -5.00 -3.59 -30.33
N ILE A 21 -5.06 -2.73 -31.36
CA ILE A 21 -5.99 -2.86 -32.48
C ILE A 21 -5.75 -4.17 -33.23
N ILE A 22 -4.50 -4.48 -33.60
CA ILE A 22 -4.16 -5.71 -34.34
C ILE A 22 -4.42 -6.95 -33.51
N GLY A 23 -4.05 -6.95 -32.22
CA GLY A 23 -4.33 -8.05 -31.30
C GLY A 23 -5.83 -8.27 -31.16
N PHE A 24 -6.60 -7.21 -30.90
CA PHE A 24 -8.05 -7.28 -30.76
C PHE A 24 -8.74 -7.77 -32.05
N ALA A 25 -8.34 -7.24 -33.22
CA ALA A 25 -8.85 -7.70 -34.51
C ALA A 25 -8.53 -9.19 -34.76
N THR A 26 -7.32 -9.65 -34.39
CA THR A 26 -6.94 -11.07 -34.46
C THR A 26 -7.83 -11.95 -33.58
N GLY A 27 -8.14 -11.49 -32.37
CA GLY A 27 -9.06 -12.18 -31.47
C GLY A 27 -10.48 -12.26 -32.05
N LEU A 28 -10.97 -11.16 -32.63
CA LEU A 28 -12.29 -11.13 -33.30
C LEU A 28 -12.35 -12.08 -34.50
N VAL A 29 -11.32 -12.10 -35.36
CA VAL A 29 -11.23 -13.04 -36.49
C VAL A 29 -11.23 -14.48 -35.98
N GLY A 30 -10.45 -14.79 -34.94
CA GLY A 30 -10.45 -16.13 -34.36
C GLY A 30 -11.80 -16.56 -33.78
N LEU A 31 -12.52 -15.64 -33.10
CA LEU A 31 -13.88 -15.90 -32.63
C LEU A 31 -14.88 -16.07 -33.78
N ALA A 32 -14.75 -15.28 -34.85
CA ALA A 32 -15.58 -15.38 -36.04
C ALA A 32 -15.36 -16.72 -36.77
N ASP A 33 -14.11 -17.17 -36.90
CA ASP A 33 -13.76 -18.49 -37.46
C ASP A 33 -14.45 -19.62 -36.68
N MET A 34 -14.42 -19.57 -35.34
CA MET A 34 -15.11 -20.54 -34.49
C MET A 34 -16.64 -20.46 -34.62
N ALA A 35 -17.20 -19.25 -34.59
CA ALA A 35 -18.65 -19.03 -34.67
C ALA A 35 -19.24 -19.45 -36.02
N SER A 36 -18.49 -19.27 -37.12
CA SER A 36 -18.90 -19.67 -38.47
C SER A 36 -19.16 -21.18 -38.62
N VAL A 37 -18.56 -22.00 -37.75
CA VAL A 37 -18.74 -23.46 -37.74
C VAL A 37 -19.92 -23.86 -36.87
N ILE A 38 -20.12 -23.16 -35.74
CA ILE A 38 -21.15 -23.47 -34.74
C ILE A 38 -22.53 -22.96 -35.17
N ILE A 39 -22.58 -21.82 -35.85
CA ILE A 39 -23.81 -21.14 -36.26
C ILE A 39 -23.83 -21.03 -37.80
N PRO A 40 -24.41 -22.01 -38.52
CA PRO A 40 -24.42 -22.02 -39.99
C PRO A 40 -25.10 -20.79 -40.62
N ARG A 41 -26.02 -20.13 -39.88
CA ARG A 41 -26.70 -18.90 -40.30
C ARG A 41 -25.83 -17.65 -40.23
N LEU A 42 -24.67 -17.73 -39.59
CA LEU A 42 -23.68 -16.65 -39.48
C LEU A 42 -22.58 -16.80 -40.54
N ASN A 43 -22.82 -17.56 -41.61
CA ASN A 43 -21.97 -17.51 -42.79
C ASN A 43 -22.13 -16.13 -43.43
N TRP A 44 -21.01 -15.42 -43.63
CA TRP A 44 -20.94 -14.08 -44.21
C TRP A 44 -21.33 -14.02 -45.71
N ASP A 45 -22.09 -15.00 -46.19
CA ASP A 45 -22.49 -15.20 -47.59
C ASP A 45 -23.58 -14.22 -48.06
N ILE A 46 -23.94 -13.24 -47.23
CA ILE A 46 -25.01 -12.26 -47.51
C ILE A 46 -24.55 -11.20 -48.55
N LEU A 47 -23.28 -11.18 -48.95
CA LEU A 47 -22.76 -10.27 -49.98
C LEU A 47 -22.14 -11.06 -51.15
N LEU A 48 -22.79 -10.92 -52.30
CA LEU A 48 -22.53 -11.52 -53.61
C LEU A 48 -21.04 -11.77 -53.95
N VAL A 49 -20.78 -12.96 -54.51
CA VAL A 49 -19.57 -13.50 -55.17
C VAL A 49 -18.92 -14.62 -54.36
N THR A 50 -19.24 -15.86 -54.76
CA THR A 50 -18.52 -17.07 -54.35
C THR A 50 -17.30 -17.28 -55.25
N TRP A 51 -16.23 -17.88 -54.70
CA TRP A 51 -14.99 -18.14 -55.45
C TRP A 51 -15.21 -19.13 -56.62
N PRO A 52 -14.59 -18.92 -57.80
CA PRO A 52 -14.79 -19.80 -58.96
C PRO A 52 -14.18 -21.21 -58.81
N LEU A 53 -13.33 -21.44 -57.79
CA LEU A 53 -12.84 -22.76 -57.41
C LEU A 53 -13.40 -23.15 -56.03
N ALA A 54 -14.60 -23.71 -55.99
CA ALA A 54 -15.16 -24.28 -54.76
C ALA A 54 -14.84 -25.78 -54.69
N ILE A 55 -13.75 -26.14 -54.01
CA ILE A 55 -13.49 -27.53 -53.65
C ILE A 55 -14.12 -27.72 -52.27
N HIS A 56 -15.24 -28.45 -52.17
CA HIS A 56 -15.94 -28.65 -50.90
C HIS A 56 -15.31 -29.79 -50.09
N LEU A 57 -14.31 -29.50 -49.26
CA LEU A 57 -13.78 -30.44 -48.27
C LEU A 57 -14.37 -30.16 -46.88
N LYS A 58 -14.65 -31.23 -46.12
CA LYS A 58 -15.13 -31.14 -44.72
C LYS A 58 -13.97 -30.74 -43.77
N VAL A 59 -13.59 -29.46 -43.78
CA VAL A 59 -12.48 -28.92 -42.96
C VAL A 59 -12.92 -28.18 -41.68
N HIS A 60 -14.19 -28.27 -41.30
CA HIS A 60 -14.76 -27.55 -40.14
C HIS A 60 -13.98 -27.67 -38.82
N PRO A 61 -13.47 -28.84 -38.41
CA PRO A 61 -12.71 -28.95 -37.16
C PRO A 61 -11.40 -28.14 -37.19
N MET A 62 -10.73 -28.08 -38.34
CA MET A 62 -9.48 -27.32 -38.48
C MET A 62 -9.71 -25.81 -38.37
N VAL A 63 -10.83 -25.29 -38.89
CA VAL A 63 -11.20 -23.87 -38.78
C VAL A 63 -11.41 -23.47 -37.31
N VAL A 64 -12.08 -24.30 -36.51
CA VAL A 64 -12.28 -24.05 -35.07
C VAL A 64 -10.95 -24.05 -34.32
N VAL A 65 -10.06 -25.00 -34.63
CA VAL A 65 -8.74 -25.09 -34.00
C VAL A 65 -7.88 -23.88 -34.34
N VAL A 66 -7.84 -23.48 -35.62
CA VAL A 66 -7.13 -22.27 -36.06
C VAL A 66 -7.70 -21.02 -35.39
N GLY A 67 -9.03 -20.88 -35.35
CA GLY A 67 -9.70 -19.77 -34.67
C GLY A 67 -9.37 -19.68 -33.18
N PHE A 68 -9.37 -20.82 -32.47
CA PHE A 68 -8.97 -20.89 -31.07
C PHE A 68 -7.52 -20.43 -30.86
N PHE A 69 -6.59 -20.88 -31.71
CA PHE A 69 -5.19 -20.46 -31.63
C PHE A 69 -5.01 -18.97 -31.94
N LEU A 70 -5.76 -18.41 -32.89
CA LEU A 70 -5.77 -16.97 -33.18
C LEU A 70 -6.25 -16.16 -31.97
N VAL A 71 -7.30 -16.62 -31.26
CA VAL A 71 -7.76 -16.00 -30.01
C VAL A 71 -6.66 -16.04 -28.94
N MET A 72 -5.99 -17.18 -28.73
CA MET A 72 -4.90 -17.25 -27.76
C MET A 72 -3.71 -16.35 -28.14
N LEU A 73 -3.32 -16.33 -29.41
CA LEU A 73 -2.19 -15.55 -29.91
C LEU A 73 -2.48 -14.04 -29.91
N SER A 74 -3.76 -13.64 -29.91
CA SER A 74 -4.15 -12.23 -29.75
C SER A 74 -3.47 -11.60 -28.54
N TYR A 75 -3.43 -12.31 -27.40
CA TYR A 75 -2.75 -11.85 -26.19
C TYR A 75 -1.24 -11.69 -26.38
N GLY A 76 -0.60 -12.61 -27.09
CA GLY A 76 0.81 -12.53 -27.44
C GLY A 76 1.14 -11.33 -28.36
N LEU A 77 0.22 -10.98 -29.26
CA LEU A 77 0.34 -9.80 -30.12
C LEU A 77 0.15 -8.49 -29.33
N LEU A 78 -0.79 -8.46 -28.38
CA LEU A 78 -0.94 -7.33 -27.45
C LEU A 78 0.38 -7.04 -26.70
N ARG A 79 1.10 -8.10 -26.34
CA ARG A 79 2.44 -8.06 -25.72
C ARG A 79 3.59 -7.83 -26.70
N GLY A 80 3.33 -7.73 -28.00
CA GLY A 80 4.35 -7.48 -29.02
C GLY A 80 5.32 -8.65 -29.27
N LYS A 81 4.94 -9.90 -28.93
CA LYS A 81 5.83 -11.07 -28.99
C LYS A 81 6.16 -11.46 -30.44
N ARG A 82 7.46 -11.65 -30.72
CA ARG A 82 7.95 -12.05 -32.05
C ARG A 82 7.44 -13.42 -32.49
N HIS A 83 7.35 -14.38 -31.56
CA HIS A 83 6.81 -15.70 -31.87
C HIS A 83 5.30 -15.67 -32.08
N ALA A 84 4.57 -14.86 -31.32
CA ALA A 84 3.14 -14.68 -31.54
C ALA A 84 2.87 -14.10 -32.93
N TRP A 85 3.63 -13.07 -33.34
CA TRP A 85 3.57 -12.51 -34.68
C TRP A 85 3.81 -13.56 -35.78
N ARG A 86 4.89 -14.35 -35.70
CA ARG A 86 5.19 -15.39 -36.69
C ARG A 86 4.07 -16.45 -36.79
N LEU A 87 3.60 -16.93 -35.64
CA LEU A 87 2.57 -17.96 -35.57
C LEU A 87 1.21 -17.43 -36.06
N THR A 88 0.85 -16.20 -35.71
CA THR A 88 -0.39 -15.58 -36.21
C THR A 88 -0.35 -15.41 -37.72
N VAL A 89 0.75 -14.91 -38.30
CA VAL A 89 0.85 -14.77 -39.76
C VAL A 89 0.69 -16.13 -40.44
N LEU A 90 1.34 -17.18 -39.93
CA LEU A 90 1.19 -18.54 -40.44
C LEU A 90 -0.25 -19.05 -40.32
N LEU A 91 -0.89 -18.86 -39.17
CA LEU A 91 -2.27 -19.32 -38.93
C LEU A 91 -3.31 -18.52 -39.71
N LEU A 92 -3.10 -17.23 -39.96
CA LEU A 92 -3.97 -16.44 -40.83
C LEU A 92 -3.86 -16.93 -42.27
N LEU A 93 -2.65 -17.21 -42.78
CA LEU A 93 -2.49 -17.81 -44.11
C LEU A 93 -3.15 -19.20 -44.20
N MET A 94 -3.05 -20.01 -43.14
CA MET A 94 -3.75 -21.29 -43.06
C MET A 94 -5.27 -21.11 -43.01
N SER A 95 -5.78 -20.14 -42.23
CA SER A 95 -7.21 -19.82 -42.16
C SER A 95 -7.75 -19.40 -43.53
N ALA A 96 -7.02 -18.54 -44.26
CA ALA A 96 -7.38 -18.15 -45.63
C ALA A 96 -7.49 -19.37 -46.57
N LEU A 97 -6.53 -20.31 -46.50
CA LEU A 97 -6.59 -21.53 -47.29
C LEU A 97 -7.81 -22.40 -46.92
N LEU A 98 -8.11 -22.55 -45.63
CA LEU A 98 -9.25 -23.32 -45.14
C LEU A 98 -10.59 -22.71 -45.55
N HIS A 99 -10.72 -21.37 -45.55
CA HIS A 99 -11.93 -20.68 -46.02
C HIS A 99 -12.18 -20.92 -47.51
N VAL A 100 -11.13 -20.93 -48.32
CA VAL A 100 -11.21 -21.27 -49.75
C VAL A 100 -11.59 -22.75 -49.96
N MET A 101 -11.09 -23.67 -49.14
CA MET A 101 -11.39 -25.11 -49.20
C MET A 101 -12.74 -25.53 -48.58
N ARG A 102 -13.42 -24.64 -47.87
CA ARG A 102 -14.69 -24.92 -47.20
C ARG A 102 -15.87 -24.44 -48.05
N ASP A 103 -16.01 -23.11 -48.16
CA ASP A 103 -17.21 -22.45 -48.71
C ASP A 103 -16.91 -21.22 -49.60
N GLY A 104 -15.64 -20.80 -49.77
CA GLY A 104 -15.25 -19.75 -50.74
C GLY A 104 -15.67 -18.31 -50.39
N SER A 105 -15.89 -17.98 -49.10
CA SER A 105 -16.27 -16.64 -48.66
C SER A 105 -15.18 -15.60 -48.95
N VAL A 106 -15.45 -14.71 -49.91
CA VAL A 106 -14.52 -13.66 -50.34
C VAL A 106 -14.25 -12.65 -49.22
N LEU A 107 -15.28 -12.28 -48.46
CA LEU A 107 -15.16 -11.30 -47.38
C LEU A 107 -14.26 -11.81 -46.23
N ALA A 108 -14.49 -13.04 -45.77
CA ALA A 108 -13.68 -13.65 -44.70
C ALA A 108 -12.21 -13.78 -45.12
N THR A 109 -11.99 -14.25 -46.35
CA THR A 109 -10.66 -14.40 -46.94
C THR A 109 -9.96 -13.04 -47.07
N ALA A 110 -10.66 -12.01 -47.56
CA ALA A 110 -10.12 -10.65 -47.68
C ALA A 110 -9.76 -10.04 -46.31
N MET A 111 -10.60 -10.21 -45.30
CA MET A 111 -10.35 -9.72 -43.95
C MET A 111 -9.09 -10.35 -43.33
N VAL A 112 -8.90 -11.67 -43.52
CA VAL A 112 -7.71 -12.40 -43.08
C VAL A 112 -6.45 -11.91 -43.80
N PHE A 113 -6.51 -11.68 -45.13
CA PHE A 113 -5.39 -11.13 -45.89
C PHE A 113 -5.04 -9.69 -45.51
N VAL A 114 -6.04 -8.83 -45.27
CA VAL A 114 -5.82 -7.46 -44.78
C VAL A 114 -5.12 -7.51 -43.43
N LEU A 115 -5.59 -8.35 -42.50
CA LEU A 115 -4.98 -8.48 -41.18
C LEU A 115 -3.55 -9.05 -41.24
N ALA A 116 -3.31 -10.05 -42.09
CA ALA A 116 -1.97 -10.59 -42.32
C ALA A 116 -1.02 -9.53 -42.91
N THR A 117 -1.51 -8.73 -43.86
CA THR A 117 -0.75 -7.63 -44.47
C THR A 117 -0.41 -6.56 -43.43
N LEU A 118 -1.37 -6.17 -42.60
CA LEU A 118 -1.14 -5.23 -41.49
C LEU A 118 -0.08 -5.77 -40.52
N LEU A 119 -0.13 -7.05 -40.15
CA LEU A 119 0.88 -7.69 -39.30
C LEU A 119 2.28 -7.65 -39.94
N VAL A 120 2.40 -7.87 -41.25
CA VAL A 120 3.69 -7.81 -41.95
C VAL A 120 4.21 -6.37 -42.04
N VAL A 121 3.35 -5.40 -42.36
CA VAL A 121 3.73 -3.97 -42.42
C VAL A 121 4.20 -3.46 -41.06
N PHE A 122 3.51 -3.86 -39.99
CA PHE A 122 3.79 -3.42 -38.62
C PHE A 122 4.75 -4.35 -37.85
N PHE A 123 5.51 -5.21 -38.53
CA PHE A 123 6.39 -6.21 -37.89
C PHE A 123 7.38 -5.60 -36.88
N ARG A 124 7.83 -4.36 -37.10
CA ARG A 124 8.76 -3.65 -36.21
C ARG A 124 8.20 -3.43 -34.81
N TYR A 125 6.88 -3.43 -34.65
CA TYR A 125 6.24 -3.33 -33.36
C TYR A 125 6.13 -4.67 -32.63
N PHE A 126 6.45 -5.81 -33.27
CA PHE A 126 6.36 -7.16 -32.67
C PHE A 126 7.73 -7.80 -32.48
N GLN A 127 8.67 -7.08 -31.87
CA GLN A 127 10.05 -7.54 -31.66
C GLN A 127 10.34 -8.10 -30.25
N ALA A 128 9.35 -8.12 -29.36
CA ALA A 128 9.56 -8.59 -27.99
C ALA A 128 9.91 -10.09 -27.96
N ARG A 129 10.96 -10.44 -27.23
CA ARG A 129 11.46 -11.80 -27.08
C ARG A 129 10.60 -12.57 -26.06
N SER A 130 10.56 -13.88 -26.25
CA SER A 130 10.01 -14.84 -25.27
C SER A 130 11.17 -15.52 -24.55
N ASP A 131 10.93 -16.01 -23.34
CA ASP A 131 11.96 -16.64 -22.50
C ASP A 131 12.51 -17.94 -23.12
N PRO A 132 13.80 -18.03 -23.46
CA PRO A 132 14.37 -19.21 -24.12
C PRO A 132 14.11 -20.57 -23.42
N PRO A 133 14.25 -20.72 -22.09
CA PRO A 133 13.94 -21.98 -21.41
C PRO A 133 12.43 -22.26 -21.36
N SER A 134 11.58 -21.24 -21.24
CA SER A 134 10.11 -21.42 -21.24
C SER A 134 9.60 -21.82 -22.63
N ILE A 135 10.21 -21.33 -23.72
CA ILE A 135 9.94 -21.80 -25.09
C ILE A 135 10.27 -23.29 -25.24
N ARG A 136 11.44 -23.74 -24.75
CA ARG A 136 11.81 -25.17 -24.79
C ARG A 136 10.84 -26.03 -24.00
N ARG A 137 10.43 -25.58 -22.80
CA ARG A 137 9.41 -26.26 -21.98
C ARG A 137 8.04 -26.26 -22.67
N GLY A 138 7.68 -25.17 -23.35
CA GLY A 138 6.44 -25.07 -24.13
C GLY A 138 6.41 -26.09 -25.26
N TYR A 139 7.45 -26.13 -26.10
CA TYR A 139 7.56 -27.14 -27.16
C TYR A 139 7.62 -28.57 -26.61
N LEU A 140 8.38 -28.81 -25.54
CA LEU A 140 8.45 -30.13 -24.90
C LEU A 140 7.09 -30.53 -24.33
N ALA A 141 6.34 -29.61 -23.74
CA ALA A 141 5.00 -29.87 -23.23
C ALA A 141 3.99 -30.10 -24.36
N PHE A 142 4.14 -29.44 -25.51
CA PHE A 142 3.38 -29.78 -26.72
C PHE A 142 3.71 -31.19 -27.21
N ILE A 143 4.99 -31.57 -27.28
CA ILE A 143 5.42 -32.91 -27.72
C ILE A 143 4.97 -33.99 -26.72
N MET A 144 5.17 -33.78 -25.42
CA MET A 144 4.74 -34.71 -24.37
C MET A 144 3.22 -34.79 -24.27
N GLY A 145 2.52 -33.65 -24.38
CA GLY A 145 1.07 -33.60 -24.43
C GLY A 145 0.53 -34.36 -25.64
N LEU A 146 1.12 -34.17 -26.82
CA LEU A 146 0.81 -34.95 -28.02
C LEU A 146 1.09 -36.44 -27.79
N GLY A 147 2.22 -36.81 -27.19
CA GLY A 147 2.55 -38.19 -26.87
C GLY A 147 1.57 -38.84 -25.89
N VAL A 148 1.19 -38.15 -24.82
CA VAL A 148 0.18 -38.62 -23.85
C VAL A 148 -1.17 -38.78 -24.54
N VAL A 149 -1.58 -37.82 -25.36
CA VAL A 149 -2.80 -37.89 -26.17
C VAL A 149 -2.73 -39.07 -27.14
N THR A 150 -1.63 -39.28 -27.85
CA THR A 150 -1.46 -40.40 -28.78
C THR A 150 -1.49 -41.75 -28.07
N VAL A 151 -0.80 -41.90 -26.93
CA VAL A 151 -0.79 -43.13 -26.14
C VAL A 151 -2.15 -43.40 -25.49
N TYR A 152 -2.79 -42.37 -24.95
CA TYR A 152 -4.14 -42.47 -24.38
C TYR A 152 -5.17 -42.79 -25.46
N THR A 153 -5.11 -42.12 -26.62
CA THR A 153 -6.00 -42.39 -27.77
C THR A 153 -5.79 -43.81 -28.27
N SER A 154 -4.55 -44.22 -28.53
CA SER A 154 -4.23 -45.54 -29.08
C SER A 154 -4.53 -46.65 -28.08
N GLY A 155 -4.17 -46.47 -26.81
CA GLY A 155 -4.37 -47.45 -25.74
C GLY A 155 -5.84 -47.58 -25.32
N GLY A 156 -6.57 -46.47 -25.22
CA GLY A 156 -8.00 -46.48 -24.95
C GLY A 156 -8.80 -47.06 -26.12
N PHE A 157 -8.39 -46.78 -27.37
CA PHE A 157 -8.97 -47.41 -28.55
C PHE A 157 -8.70 -48.92 -28.60
N LEU A 158 -7.48 -49.37 -28.28
CA LEU A 158 -7.13 -50.79 -28.23
C LEU A 158 -7.85 -51.53 -27.08
N ALA A 159 -8.02 -50.88 -25.92
CA ALA A 159 -8.67 -51.48 -24.75
C ALA A 159 -10.21 -51.52 -24.86
N LEU A 160 -10.80 -50.55 -25.54
CA LEU A 160 -12.26 -50.41 -25.71
C LEU A 160 -12.73 -50.84 -27.11
N TYR A 161 -11.87 -51.52 -27.88
CA TYR A 161 -12.09 -51.83 -29.30
C TYR A 161 -13.40 -52.59 -29.59
N THR A 162 -13.87 -53.41 -28.65
CA THR A 162 -15.11 -54.19 -28.75
C THR A 162 -16.39 -53.38 -28.50
N GLN A 163 -16.26 -52.17 -27.96
CA GLN A 163 -17.39 -51.33 -27.55
C GLN A 163 -17.74 -50.24 -28.59
N PHE A 164 -16.97 -50.11 -29.67
CA PHE A 164 -17.25 -49.18 -30.77
C PHE A 164 -18.06 -49.86 -31.88
N ARG A 165 -19.23 -49.31 -32.24
CA ARG A 165 -20.07 -49.79 -33.37
C ARG A 165 -20.11 -48.81 -34.55
N PRO A 166 -20.03 -49.30 -35.81
CA PRO A 166 -19.82 -50.70 -36.21
C PRO A 166 -18.37 -51.16 -35.95
N LEU A 167 -18.17 -52.46 -35.72
CA LEU A 167 -16.85 -53.08 -35.49
C LEU A 167 -15.87 -52.71 -36.63
N VAL A 168 -14.62 -52.41 -36.25
CA VAL A 168 -13.54 -51.96 -37.15
C VAL A 168 -13.16 -52.98 -38.24
N ASP A 169 -13.60 -54.24 -38.12
CA ASP A 169 -13.32 -55.35 -39.05
C ASP A 169 -13.64 -55.06 -40.53
N ARG A 170 -14.43 -54.02 -40.84
CA ARG A 170 -14.81 -53.67 -42.21
C ARG A 170 -13.96 -52.57 -42.89
N PHE A 171 -13.09 -51.83 -42.18
CA PHE A 171 -12.51 -50.58 -42.71
C PHE A 171 -10.99 -50.37 -42.56
N GLY A 172 -10.24 -51.24 -41.88
CA GLY A 172 -8.79 -51.06 -41.70
C GLY A 172 -8.39 -49.86 -40.82
N ILE A 173 -7.11 -49.76 -40.43
CA ILE A 173 -6.57 -48.72 -39.53
C ILE A 173 -6.66 -47.32 -40.17
N ASP A 174 -6.52 -47.29 -41.49
CA ASP A 174 -6.60 -46.15 -42.40
C ASP A 174 -8.03 -45.57 -42.48
N GLY A 175 -9.08 -46.39 -42.50
CA GLY A 175 -10.47 -45.92 -42.44
C GLY A 175 -10.87 -45.33 -41.09
N VAL A 176 -10.24 -45.81 -40.01
CA VAL A 176 -10.42 -45.29 -38.64
C VAL A 176 -9.72 -43.94 -38.47
N LEU A 177 -8.48 -43.81 -38.92
CA LEU A 177 -7.72 -42.54 -38.91
C LEU A 177 -8.46 -41.42 -39.64
N LEU A 178 -9.00 -41.73 -40.83
CA LEU A 178 -9.76 -40.77 -41.63
C LEU A 178 -11.06 -40.34 -40.94
N ARG A 179 -11.76 -41.24 -40.23
CA ARG A 179 -13.00 -40.94 -39.49
C ARG A 179 -12.78 -40.19 -38.19
N LEU A 180 -11.66 -40.43 -37.50
CA LEU A 180 -11.24 -39.68 -36.32
C LEU A 180 -10.95 -38.22 -36.67
N LEU A 181 -10.41 -37.98 -37.87
CA LEU A 181 -10.16 -36.63 -38.42
C LEU A 181 -11.42 -35.94 -38.97
N THR A 182 -12.47 -36.70 -39.34
CA THR A 182 -13.66 -36.17 -40.05
C THR A 182 -14.97 -36.20 -39.25
N ASN A 183 -14.90 -36.49 -37.94
CA ASN A 183 -16.02 -36.38 -37.00
C ASN A 183 -17.23 -37.28 -37.36
N ALA A 184 -17.00 -38.51 -37.80
CA ALA A 184 -18.07 -39.47 -38.06
C ALA A 184 -18.64 -40.01 -36.73
N HIS A 185 -19.95 -39.82 -36.49
CA HIS A 185 -20.66 -40.21 -35.27
C HIS A 185 -20.55 -41.72 -35.00
N LEU A 186 -19.60 -42.12 -34.16
CA LEU A 186 -19.57 -43.44 -33.54
C LEU A 186 -20.72 -43.50 -32.54
N HIS A 187 -21.68 -44.40 -32.75
CA HIS A 187 -22.76 -44.62 -31.78
C HIS A 187 -22.20 -45.37 -30.57
N MET A 188 -22.28 -44.75 -29.39
CA MET A 188 -21.85 -45.31 -28.11
C MET A 188 -23.05 -45.50 -27.20
N GLU A 189 -23.17 -46.67 -26.56
CA GLU A 189 -24.22 -46.91 -25.56
C GLU A 189 -23.96 -46.08 -24.29
N ALA A 190 -24.99 -45.39 -23.81
CA ALA A 190 -24.90 -44.52 -22.64
C ALA A 190 -24.53 -45.32 -21.37
N GLY A 191 -23.48 -44.91 -20.67
CA GLY A 191 -23.01 -45.52 -19.41
C GLY A 191 -21.69 -46.31 -19.49
N THR A 192 -21.07 -46.41 -20.67
CA THR A 192 -19.81 -47.13 -20.90
C THR A 192 -18.56 -46.27 -20.62
N GLN A 193 -17.44 -46.92 -20.28
CA GLN A 193 -16.13 -46.27 -20.10
C GLN A 193 -15.64 -45.54 -21.36
N ALA A 194 -16.11 -45.96 -22.54
CA ALA A 194 -15.86 -45.32 -23.84
C ALA A 194 -16.43 -43.90 -23.94
N LEU A 195 -17.54 -43.59 -23.26
CA LEU A 195 -18.17 -42.27 -23.28
C LEU A 195 -17.40 -41.26 -22.41
N PHE A 196 -16.80 -41.72 -21.31
CA PHE A 196 -15.87 -40.91 -20.51
C PHE A 196 -14.54 -40.67 -21.25
N PHE A 197 -14.04 -41.68 -21.98
CA PHE A 197 -12.85 -41.59 -22.81
C PHE A 197 -12.99 -40.56 -23.94
N GLU A 198 -14.11 -40.59 -24.68
CA GLU A 198 -14.39 -39.63 -25.76
C GLU A 198 -14.50 -38.19 -25.25
N ARG A 199 -15.08 -37.97 -24.07
CA ARG A 199 -15.21 -36.62 -23.48
C ARG A 199 -13.92 -36.12 -22.82
N ALA A 200 -13.09 -37.01 -22.28
CA ALA A 200 -11.83 -36.65 -21.63
C ALA A 200 -10.74 -36.26 -22.65
N LEU A 201 -10.76 -36.86 -23.84
CA LEU A 201 -9.74 -36.68 -24.86
C LEU A 201 -9.63 -35.22 -25.37
N PRO A 202 -10.73 -34.52 -25.74
CA PRO A 202 -10.69 -33.10 -26.07
C PRO A 202 -10.21 -32.22 -24.92
N MET A 203 -10.59 -32.52 -23.67
CA MET A 203 -10.15 -31.74 -22.50
C MET A 203 -8.64 -31.90 -22.24
N LEU A 204 -8.10 -33.11 -22.41
CA LEU A 204 -6.66 -33.37 -22.31
C LEU A 204 -5.87 -32.67 -23.43
N CYS A 205 -6.37 -32.72 -24.67
CA CYS A 205 -5.77 -31.99 -25.79
C CYS A 205 -5.77 -30.47 -25.55
N MET A 206 -6.91 -29.91 -25.13
CA MET A 206 -7.07 -28.49 -24.87
C MET A 206 -6.17 -28.02 -23.71
N SER A 207 -6.06 -28.80 -22.63
CA SER A 207 -5.19 -28.44 -21.51
C SER A 207 -3.70 -28.46 -21.87
N ALA A 208 -3.25 -29.45 -22.65
CA ALA A 208 -1.87 -29.50 -23.16
C ALA A 208 -1.56 -28.33 -24.10
N VAL A 209 -2.51 -27.99 -24.99
CA VAL A 209 -2.40 -26.87 -25.92
C VAL A 209 -2.34 -25.52 -25.18
N VAL A 210 -3.24 -25.31 -24.22
CA VAL A 210 -3.28 -24.09 -23.41
C VAL A 210 -1.99 -23.95 -22.60
N TYR A 211 -1.52 -25.03 -21.96
CA TYR A 211 -0.29 -25.02 -21.18
C TYR A 211 0.95 -24.72 -22.04
N GLY A 212 1.09 -25.39 -23.19
CA GLY A 212 2.19 -25.15 -24.12
C GLY A 212 2.21 -23.71 -24.64
N MET A 213 1.03 -23.15 -24.95
CA MET A 213 0.91 -21.77 -25.44
C MET A 213 1.25 -20.74 -24.34
N VAL A 214 0.80 -20.95 -23.11
CA VAL A 214 1.15 -20.09 -21.95
C VAL A 214 2.66 -20.06 -21.74
N GLN A 215 3.35 -21.18 -21.90
CA GLN A 215 4.81 -21.27 -21.77
C GLN A 215 5.57 -20.56 -22.91
N ILE A 216 5.08 -20.64 -24.16
CA ILE A 216 5.68 -19.95 -25.31
C ILE A 216 5.54 -18.42 -25.20
N LEU A 217 4.44 -17.95 -24.61
CA LEU A 217 4.16 -16.52 -24.42
C LEU A 217 4.79 -15.95 -23.13
N HIS A 218 5.41 -16.79 -22.31
CA HIS A 218 6.00 -16.37 -21.03
C HIS A 218 7.12 -15.33 -21.25
N PRO A 219 7.10 -14.20 -20.50
CA PRO A 219 8.14 -13.18 -20.59
C PRO A 219 9.49 -13.72 -20.12
N VAL A 220 10.58 -13.12 -20.65
CA VAL A 220 11.96 -13.47 -20.27
C VAL A 220 12.11 -13.27 -18.77
N ALA A 221 12.41 -14.34 -18.05
CA ALA A 221 12.48 -14.32 -16.58
C ALA A 221 13.93 -14.35 -16.07
N VAL A 222 14.91 -14.45 -16.97
CA VAL A 222 16.32 -14.55 -16.61
C VAL A 222 16.92 -13.15 -16.45
N ALA A 223 17.11 -12.75 -15.20
CA ALA A 223 18.13 -11.79 -14.83
C ALA A 223 19.45 -12.56 -14.66
N LEU A 224 20.46 -12.24 -15.47
CA LEU A 224 21.80 -12.80 -15.26
C LEU A 224 22.38 -12.13 -14.01
N LEU A 225 22.73 -12.94 -13.01
CA LEU A 225 23.49 -12.46 -11.86
C LEU A 225 24.83 -11.94 -12.36
N ALA A 226 25.24 -10.81 -11.80
CA ALA A 226 26.41 -10.10 -12.27
C ALA A 226 27.71 -10.83 -11.96
N ASN A 227 28.61 -10.86 -12.94
CA ASN A 227 29.95 -11.40 -12.76
C ASN A 227 30.79 -10.47 -11.87
N GLU A 228 31.85 -10.98 -11.25
CA GLU A 228 32.74 -10.20 -10.37
C GLU A 228 33.30 -8.94 -11.07
N LYS A 229 33.66 -9.04 -12.35
CA LYS A 229 34.15 -7.91 -13.15
C LYS A 229 33.11 -6.79 -13.30
N GLU A 230 31.84 -7.15 -13.47
CA GLU A 230 30.76 -6.17 -13.57
C GLU A 230 30.52 -5.49 -12.22
N ARG A 231 30.57 -6.25 -11.12
CA ARG A 231 30.48 -5.69 -9.76
C ARG A 231 31.61 -4.70 -9.46
N GLN A 232 32.84 -5.00 -9.89
CA GLN A 232 33.97 -4.07 -9.78
C GLN A 232 33.76 -2.79 -10.60
N ALA A 233 33.28 -2.90 -11.85
CA ALA A 233 32.97 -1.73 -12.68
C ALA A 233 31.88 -0.84 -12.05
N VAL A 234 30.83 -1.46 -11.51
CA VAL A 234 29.75 -0.75 -10.80
C VAL A 234 30.25 -0.08 -9.54
N SER A 235 31.15 -0.71 -8.79
CA SER A 235 31.80 -0.10 -7.63
C SER A 235 32.54 1.19 -8.01
N GLY A 236 33.31 1.17 -9.11
CA GLY A 236 33.97 2.36 -9.64
C GLY A 236 32.99 3.47 -10.04
N LEU A 237 31.94 3.13 -10.80
CA LEU A 237 30.91 4.09 -11.21
C LEU A 237 30.11 4.65 -10.03
N THR A 238 29.76 3.82 -9.06
CA THR A 238 29.03 4.21 -7.85
C THR A 238 29.88 5.13 -6.98
N SER A 239 31.17 4.85 -6.87
CA SER A 239 32.14 5.70 -6.17
C SER A 239 32.36 7.05 -6.85
N GLY A 240 32.29 7.12 -8.19
CA GLY A 240 32.44 8.38 -8.92
C GLY A 240 31.17 9.23 -9.02
N TYR A 241 30.00 8.59 -9.19
CA TYR A 241 28.78 9.26 -9.65
C TYR A 241 27.51 8.93 -8.83
N GLY A 242 27.58 8.05 -7.83
CA GLY A 242 26.42 7.64 -7.03
C GLY A 242 25.90 8.76 -6.12
N ARG A 243 24.87 9.50 -6.58
CA ARG A 243 24.31 10.67 -5.87
C ARG A 243 23.03 10.39 -5.06
N ASN A 244 22.36 9.27 -5.30
CA ASN A 244 21.12 8.93 -4.60
C ASN A 244 21.45 8.32 -3.23
N SER A 245 20.61 8.56 -2.22
CA SER A 245 20.81 8.01 -0.87
C SER A 245 20.76 6.48 -0.83
N ILE A 246 20.17 5.85 -1.84
CA ILE A 246 20.16 4.40 -2.03
C ILE A 246 21.13 3.91 -3.12
N SER A 247 22.00 4.77 -3.68
CA SER A 247 22.97 4.36 -4.71
C SER A 247 23.94 3.28 -4.22
N TYR A 248 24.22 3.23 -2.93
CA TYR A 248 25.08 2.21 -2.32
C TYR A 248 24.57 0.79 -2.56
N PHE A 249 23.25 0.58 -2.49
CA PHE A 249 22.63 -0.73 -2.67
C PHE A 249 22.67 -1.23 -4.11
N ALA A 250 23.18 -0.43 -5.05
CA ALA A 250 23.54 -0.90 -6.36
C ALA A 250 24.61 -2.00 -6.31
N LEU A 251 25.43 -2.05 -5.25
CA LEU A 251 26.52 -3.03 -5.08
C LEU A 251 26.06 -4.39 -4.54
N GLY A 252 24.76 -4.55 -4.25
CA GLY A 252 24.21 -5.79 -3.70
C GLY A 252 24.36 -7.00 -4.63
N GLU A 253 24.51 -8.19 -4.05
CA GLU A 253 24.67 -9.45 -4.80
C GLU A 253 23.40 -9.84 -5.57
N ASP A 254 22.24 -9.32 -5.15
CA ASP A 254 20.94 -9.56 -5.77
C ASP A 254 20.70 -8.75 -7.05
N LYS A 255 21.63 -7.86 -7.41
CA LYS A 255 21.48 -6.89 -8.50
C LYS A 255 21.97 -7.42 -9.85
N SER A 256 21.20 -7.07 -10.88
CA SER A 256 21.63 -7.13 -12.27
C SER A 256 21.96 -5.73 -12.78
N TYR A 257 22.85 -5.68 -13.76
CA TYR A 257 23.37 -4.42 -14.30
C TYR A 257 23.08 -4.28 -15.79
N PHE A 258 22.71 -3.08 -16.18
CA PHE A 258 22.65 -2.65 -17.57
C PHE A 258 23.62 -1.49 -17.77
N PHE A 259 24.67 -1.70 -18.55
CA PHE A 259 25.67 -0.66 -18.85
C PHE A 259 25.28 0.12 -20.10
N SER A 260 25.64 1.40 -20.14
CA SER A 260 25.54 2.18 -21.38
C SER A 260 26.45 1.59 -22.46
N THR A 261 26.16 1.87 -23.72
CA THR A 261 27.03 1.49 -24.86
C THR A 261 28.48 1.97 -24.71
N THR A 262 28.71 3.06 -23.98
CA THR A 262 30.05 3.62 -23.70
C THR A 262 30.72 2.99 -22.48
N GLY A 263 29.97 2.22 -21.66
CA GLY A 263 30.43 1.66 -20.39
C GLY A 263 30.58 2.68 -19.26
N LYS A 264 30.23 3.96 -19.49
CA LYS A 264 30.42 5.06 -18.53
C LYS A 264 29.25 5.26 -17.57
N ALA A 265 28.12 4.61 -17.83
CA ALA A 265 26.95 4.65 -16.94
C ALA A 265 26.37 3.26 -16.74
N VAL A 266 25.67 3.08 -15.63
CA VAL A 266 25.03 1.82 -15.26
C VAL A 266 23.66 2.04 -14.62
N ILE A 267 22.74 1.13 -14.91
CA ILE A 267 21.47 0.97 -14.20
C ILE A 267 21.52 -0.35 -13.43
N SER A 268 21.39 -0.27 -12.10
CA SER A 268 21.27 -1.43 -11.22
C SER A 268 19.80 -1.72 -10.95
N TYR A 269 19.37 -2.96 -11.20
CA TYR A 269 17.98 -3.36 -11.09
C TYR A 269 17.81 -4.80 -10.60
N VAL A 270 16.61 -5.11 -10.13
CA VAL A 270 16.17 -6.49 -9.88
C VAL A 270 14.99 -6.81 -10.78
N LEU A 271 14.93 -8.05 -11.29
CA LEU A 271 13.80 -8.51 -12.09
C LEU A 271 12.85 -9.34 -11.21
N LYS A 272 11.62 -8.86 -11.03
CA LYS A 272 10.56 -9.64 -10.36
C LYS A 272 9.44 -9.91 -11.36
N LYS A 273 9.31 -11.19 -11.75
CA LYS A 273 8.51 -11.64 -12.90
C LYS A 273 8.99 -10.96 -14.19
N ASN A 274 8.26 -9.98 -14.67
CA ASN A 274 8.58 -9.17 -15.84
C ASN A 274 8.59 -7.67 -15.49
N VAL A 275 8.90 -7.32 -14.24
CA VAL A 275 9.10 -5.92 -13.82
C VAL A 275 10.55 -5.73 -13.45
N ALA A 276 11.24 -4.86 -14.18
CA ALA A 276 12.58 -4.39 -13.86
C ALA A 276 12.46 -3.23 -12.87
N VAL A 277 12.85 -3.48 -11.63
CA VAL A 277 12.78 -2.53 -10.53
C VAL A 277 14.17 -1.92 -10.33
N VAL A 278 14.33 -0.65 -10.67
CA VAL A 278 15.58 0.11 -10.53
C VAL A 278 15.63 0.77 -9.16
N ALA A 279 16.74 0.60 -8.43
CA ALA A 279 16.96 1.27 -7.14
C ALA A 279 17.60 2.65 -7.38
N GLY A 280 16.82 3.71 -7.21
CA GLY A 280 17.26 5.08 -7.39
C GLY A 280 17.30 5.48 -8.86
N ASP A 281 18.37 6.18 -9.23
CA ASP A 281 18.59 6.74 -10.56
C ASP A 281 19.78 6.04 -11.25
N PRO A 282 19.90 6.14 -12.59
CA PRO A 282 21.11 5.69 -13.29
C PRO A 282 22.37 6.33 -12.72
N ILE A 283 23.46 5.57 -12.67
CA ILE A 283 24.74 5.98 -12.09
C ILE A 283 25.73 6.24 -13.23
N GLY A 284 26.18 7.48 -13.38
CA GLY A 284 27.17 7.87 -14.38
C GLY A 284 27.26 9.40 -14.56
N PRO A 285 28.10 9.88 -15.49
CA PRO A 285 28.15 11.29 -15.89
C PRO A 285 26.79 11.80 -16.36
N GLU A 286 26.49 13.08 -16.15
CA GLU A 286 25.19 13.69 -16.51
C GLU A 286 24.86 13.53 -18.01
N GLU A 287 25.88 13.62 -18.87
CA GLU A 287 25.78 13.42 -20.32
C GLU A 287 25.33 11.99 -20.72
N GLU A 288 25.56 10.99 -19.88
CA GLU A 288 25.23 9.58 -20.14
C GLU A 288 23.85 9.18 -19.59
N ILE A 289 23.24 9.98 -18.70
CA ILE A 289 21.97 9.64 -18.02
C ILE A 289 20.80 9.52 -19.01
N LEU A 290 20.61 10.49 -19.91
CA LEU A 290 19.54 10.41 -20.90
C LEU A 290 19.76 9.26 -21.92
N PRO A 291 20.96 9.09 -22.50
CA PRO A 291 21.26 7.95 -23.37
C PRO A 291 20.98 6.59 -22.71
N ILE A 292 21.46 6.35 -21.49
CA ILE A 292 21.28 5.05 -20.84
C ILE A 292 19.82 4.76 -20.51
N ILE A 293 19.03 5.76 -20.10
CA ILE A 293 17.58 5.59 -19.88
C ILE A 293 16.90 5.15 -21.17
N LYS A 294 17.20 5.79 -22.31
CA LYS A 294 16.62 5.39 -23.61
C LYS A 294 17.04 3.98 -24.02
N GLN A 295 18.31 3.64 -23.86
CA GLN A 295 18.83 2.30 -24.16
C GLN A 295 18.16 1.24 -23.28
N PHE A 296 17.95 1.54 -21.99
CA PHE A 296 17.33 0.62 -21.06
C PHE A 296 15.83 0.47 -21.27
N VAL A 297 15.13 1.53 -21.66
CA VAL A 297 13.72 1.45 -22.10
C VAL A 297 13.59 0.51 -23.29
N GLU A 298 14.42 0.68 -24.31
CA GLU A 298 14.41 -0.19 -25.49
C GLU A 298 14.77 -1.64 -25.14
N PHE A 299 15.75 -1.83 -24.24
CA PHE A 299 16.09 -3.15 -23.72
C PHE A 299 14.90 -3.82 -23.01
N CYS A 300 14.25 -3.13 -22.07
CA CYS A 300 13.06 -3.63 -21.38
C CYS A 300 11.92 -3.95 -22.36
N HIS A 301 11.69 -3.10 -23.38
CA HIS A 301 10.71 -3.36 -24.42
C HIS A 301 11.02 -4.63 -25.22
N GLN A 302 12.28 -4.89 -25.55
CA GLN A 302 12.69 -6.11 -26.23
C GLN A 302 12.52 -7.36 -25.38
N GLN A 303 12.50 -7.25 -24.04
CA GLN A 303 12.28 -8.38 -23.14
C GLN A 303 10.82 -8.54 -22.66
N ASP A 304 9.91 -7.64 -23.07
CA ASP A 304 8.54 -7.53 -22.51
C ASP A 304 8.55 -7.27 -20.99
N TRP A 305 9.44 -6.39 -20.56
CA TRP A 305 9.57 -5.96 -19.17
C TRP A 305 8.92 -4.60 -18.93
N THR A 306 8.17 -4.50 -17.85
CA THR A 306 7.72 -3.24 -17.27
C THR A 306 8.87 -2.61 -16.50
N LEU A 307 9.18 -1.36 -16.79
CA LEU A 307 10.22 -0.60 -16.10
C LEU A 307 9.63 0.29 -15.00
N VAL A 308 10.29 0.29 -13.83
CA VAL A 308 10.00 1.20 -12.73
C VAL A 308 11.29 1.68 -12.06
N PHE A 309 11.39 2.98 -11.76
CA PHE A 309 12.44 3.55 -10.91
C PHE A 309 11.87 3.86 -9.52
N TRP A 310 12.52 3.35 -8.49
CA TRP A 310 12.16 3.53 -7.08
C TRP A 310 13.02 4.61 -6.43
N GLN A 311 12.40 5.59 -5.76
CA GLN A 311 13.08 6.72 -5.11
C GLN A 311 13.96 7.55 -6.07
N ALA A 312 13.44 7.82 -7.27
CA ALA A 312 14.07 8.76 -8.19
C ALA A 312 14.13 10.16 -7.59
N ARG A 313 15.24 10.87 -7.81
CA ARG A 313 15.47 12.22 -7.30
C ARG A 313 14.70 13.27 -8.12
N GLU A 314 14.42 14.40 -7.47
CA GLU A 314 13.67 15.51 -8.05
C GLU A 314 14.36 16.16 -9.25
N ASP A 315 15.70 16.18 -9.28
CA ASP A 315 16.50 16.78 -10.36
C ASP A 315 16.35 16.07 -11.71
N LEU A 316 15.94 14.79 -11.72
CA LEU A 316 15.73 14.01 -12.94
C LEU A 316 14.25 13.95 -13.39
N VAL A 317 13.34 14.59 -12.64
CA VAL A 317 11.89 14.54 -12.91
C VAL A 317 11.55 14.99 -14.34
N ASP A 318 12.10 16.12 -14.76
CA ASP A 318 11.81 16.67 -16.09
C ASP A 318 12.44 15.82 -17.20
N LEU A 319 13.59 15.18 -16.92
CA LEU A 319 14.19 14.21 -17.83
C LEU A 319 13.28 12.99 -17.99
N TYR A 320 12.79 12.40 -16.89
CA TYR A 320 11.85 11.26 -16.98
C TYR A 320 10.56 11.63 -17.71
N ARG A 321 9.99 12.81 -17.46
CA ARG A 321 8.82 13.33 -18.21
C ARG A 321 9.14 13.46 -19.70
N SER A 322 10.33 13.92 -20.06
CA SER A 322 10.74 14.08 -21.46
C SER A 322 10.83 12.76 -22.23
N VAL A 323 11.03 11.64 -21.53
CA VAL A 323 11.06 10.28 -22.08
C VAL A 323 9.68 9.61 -22.02
N GLY A 324 8.66 10.30 -21.48
CA GLY A 324 7.27 9.82 -21.47
C GLY A 324 6.85 9.03 -20.24
N PHE A 325 7.65 9.06 -19.16
CA PHE A 325 7.27 8.41 -17.91
C PHE A 325 6.26 9.23 -17.10
N HIS A 326 5.47 8.51 -16.30
CA HIS A 326 4.66 9.07 -15.24
C HIS A 326 5.44 9.06 -13.93
N LEU A 327 5.17 10.06 -13.07
CA LEU A 327 5.83 10.20 -11.78
C LEU A 327 4.80 10.29 -10.68
N LEU A 328 5.12 9.66 -9.56
CA LEU A 328 4.32 9.66 -8.35
C LEU A 328 5.21 9.99 -7.16
N LYS A 329 4.93 11.08 -6.44
CA LYS A 329 5.71 11.43 -5.25
C LYS A 329 5.42 10.41 -4.14
N ILE A 330 6.45 9.69 -3.68
CA ILE A 330 6.31 8.62 -2.67
C ILE A 330 6.73 9.07 -1.27
N GLY A 331 7.48 10.17 -1.17
CA GLY A 331 7.91 10.73 0.11
C GLY A 331 9.02 11.74 -0.07
N GLU A 332 9.69 12.05 1.03
CA GLU A 332 10.82 12.98 1.07
C GLU A 332 11.98 12.38 1.85
N ASP A 333 13.17 12.53 1.32
CA ASP A 333 14.41 12.17 2.01
C ASP A 333 14.82 13.33 2.93
N ALA A 334 15.18 13.01 4.17
CA ALA A 334 15.60 13.97 5.17
C ALA A 334 17.12 14.17 5.11
N VAL A 335 17.58 15.18 4.40
CA VAL A 335 19.01 15.46 4.19
C VAL A 335 19.49 16.56 5.12
N ILE A 336 20.56 16.32 5.86
CA ILE A 336 21.19 17.27 6.79
C ILE A 336 22.48 17.77 6.16
N ASP A 337 22.68 19.09 6.12
CA ASP A 337 23.98 19.68 5.79
C ASP A 337 24.93 19.50 6.98
N ALA A 338 25.87 18.56 6.85
CA ALA A 338 26.78 18.18 7.93
C ALA A 338 27.77 19.31 8.25
N ARG A 339 28.14 20.14 7.27
CA ARG A 339 29.10 21.25 7.43
C ARG A 339 28.56 22.28 8.41
N THR A 340 27.28 22.60 8.29
CA THR A 340 26.61 23.58 9.17
C THR A 340 25.97 22.97 10.42
N PHE A 341 25.90 21.65 10.52
CA PHE A 341 25.25 20.98 11.64
C PHE A 341 25.87 21.40 12.98
N THR A 342 24.99 21.78 13.92
CA THR A 342 25.35 22.11 15.29
C THR A 342 24.19 21.83 16.23
N LEU A 343 24.50 21.34 17.43
CA LEU A 343 23.52 21.21 18.51
C LEU A 343 23.21 22.54 19.21
N ARG A 344 23.90 23.63 18.87
CA ARG A 344 23.68 24.97 19.45
C ARG A 344 22.40 25.61 18.88
N GLY A 345 21.83 26.57 19.61
CA GLY A 345 20.61 27.28 19.20
C GLY A 345 19.30 26.69 19.74
N GLY A 346 18.20 27.46 19.60
CA GLY A 346 16.88 27.10 20.13
C GLY A 346 16.21 25.96 19.37
N ALA A 347 16.34 25.92 18.04
CA ALA A 347 15.73 24.89 17.20
C ALA A 347 16.19 23.46 17.53
N MET A 348 17.45 23.29 17.97
CA MET A 348 18.05 22.01 18.36
C MET A 348 17.97 21.74 19.87
N ALA A 349 17.27 22.58 20.66
CA ALA A 349 17.25 22.46 22.12
C ALA A 349 16.70 21.11 22.62
N ASN A 350 15.70 20.56 21.93
CA ASN A 350 15.09 19.27 22.28
C ASN A 350 16.05 18.09 22.01
N VAL A 351 16.72 18.09 20.85
CA VAL A 351 17.74 17.08 20.53
C VAL A 351 18.90 17.18 21.51
N ARG A 352 19.41 18.39 21.75
CA ARG A 352 20.50 18.66 22.69
C ARG A 352 20.18 18.21 24.12
N SER A 353 18.99 18.52 24.63
CA SER A 353 18.59 18.13 25.99
C SER A 353 18.41 16.61 26.13
N SER A 354 17.84 15.97 25.11
CA SER A 354 17.69 14.51 25.05
C SER A 354 19.04 13.80 24.98
N ALA A 355 19.95 14.29 24.14
CA ALA A 355 21.31 13.75 24.01
C ALA A 355 22.11 13.90 25.32
N LYS A 356 22.11 15.11 25.92
CA LYS A 356 22.77 15.34 27.23
C LYS A 356 22.21 14.48 28.35
N ARG A 357 20.90 14.21 28.32
CA ARG A 357 20.27 13.32 29.30
C ARG A 357 20.79 11.89 29.16
N ALA A 358 20.83 11.36 27.93
CA ALA A 358 21.37 10.04 27.66
C ALA A 358 22.84 9.92 28.09
N GLU A 359 23.66 10.96 27.86
CA GLU A 359 25.04 11.01 28.34
C GLU A 359 25.13 11.02 29.87
N LYS A 360 24.28 11.79 30.54
CA LYS A 360 24.19 11.82 32.02
C LYS A 360 23.76 10.47 32.59
N ASP A 361 22.93 9.73 31.85
CA ASP A 361 22.51 8.37 32.19
C ASP A 361 23.61 7.32 31.87
N GLY A 362 24.83 7.75 31.50
CA GLY A 362 26.01 6.91 31.34
C GLY A 362 26.21 6.34 29.95
N LEU A 363 25.51 6.84 28.93
CA LEU A 363 25.70 6.39 27.54
C LEU A 363 26.83 7.15 26.84
N ARG A 364 27.67 6.40 26.13
CA ARG A 364 28.67 6.91 25.18
C ARG A 364 28.43 6.31 23.79
N VAL A 365 28.88 7.00 22.76
CA VAL A 365 28.79 6.50 21.37
C VAL A 365 30.15 5.94 20.94
N VAL A 366 30.14 4.73 20.40
CA VAL A 366 31.32 4.04 19.84
C VAL A 366 31.13 3.88 18.34
N PHE A 367 32.18 4.16 17.57
CA PHE A 367 32.17 4.10 16.11
C PHE A 367 33.08 2.98 15.62
N TYR A 368 32.63 2.23 14.61
CA TYR A 368 33.40 1.21 13.91
C TYR A 368 33.26 1.43 12.41
N HIS A 369 34.38 1.41 11.68
CA HIS A 369 34.38 1.30 10.23
C HIS A 369 34.58 -0.16 9.85
N GLY A 370 33.70 -0.70 9.01
CA GLY A 370 33.77 -2.10 8.64
C GLY A 370 33.31 -3.04 9.76
N GLN A 371 34.21 -3.94 10.15
CA GLN A 371 33.92 -5.00 11.11
C GLN A 371 33.88 -4.47 12.55
N ILE A 372 32.99 -5.05 13.36
CA ILE A 372 32.91 -4.74 14.79
C ILE A 372 33.96 -5.59 15.52
N GLU A 373 35.04 -4.95 15.99
CA GLU A 373 36.14 -5.65 16.67
C GLU A 373 35.73 -6.27 18.01
N ASN A 374 34.80 -5.64 18.73
CA ASN A 374 34.33 -6.15 20.03
C ASN A 374 33.24 -7.21 19.85
N ALA A 375 33.61 -8.48 20.08
CA ALA A 375 32.72 -9.63 19.93
C ALA A 375 31.47 -9.57 20.84
N GLU A 376 31.58 -9.02 22.05
CA GLU A 376 30.45 -8.87 22.97
C GLU A 376 29.42 -7.88 22.42
N GLN A 377 29.88 -6.74 21.91
CA GLN A 377 29.02 -5.74 21.29
C GLN A 377 28.36 -6.26 20.01
N LEU A 378 29.10 -7.01 19.19
CA LEU A 378 28.58 -7.65 17.98
C LEU A 378 27.46 -8.65 18.31
N PHE A 379 27.65 -9.47 19.35
CA PHE A 379 26.61 -10.38 19.83
C PHE A 379 25.37 -9.63 20.32
N GLN A 380 25.55 -8.54 21.06
CA GLN A 380 24.43 -7.69 21.51
C GLN A 380 23.69 -7.03 20.34
N MET A 381 24.40 -6.56 19.30
CA MET A 381 23.80 -6.04 18.07
C MET A 381 22.95 -7.10 17.36
N GLN A 382 23.46 -8.34 17.24
CA GLN A 382 22.70 -9.48 16.69
C GLN A 382 21.41 -9.73 17.47
N MET A 383 21.47 -9.69 18.81
CA MET A 383 20.29 -9.91 19.65
C MET A 383 19.26 -8.78 19.49
N ILE A 384 19.70 -7.52 19.52
CA ILE A 384 18.83 -6.35 19.26
C ILE A 384 18.18 -6.47 17.88
N SER A 385 18.97 -6.82 16.88
CA SER A 385 18.54 -7.02 15.50
C SER A 385 17.44 -8.08 15.40
N ARG A 386 17.67 -9.28 15.96
CA ARG A 386 16.69 -10.38 15.98
C ARG A 386 15.40 -10.02 16.71
N THR A 387 15.50 -9.43 17.91
CA THR A 387 14.34 -9.01 18.69
C THR A 387 13.54 -7.94 17.94
N TRP A 388 14.21 -6.96 17.35
CA TRP A 388 13.56 -5.92 16.56
C TRP A 388 12.80 -6.50 15.35
N LEU A 389 13.40 -7.46 14.63
CA LEU A 389 12.76 -8.16 13.52
C LEU A 389 11.54 -8.97 13.97
N ALA A 390 11.65 -9.69 15.09
CA ALA A 390 10.54 -10.48 15.63
C ALA A 390 9.30 -9.61 15.91
N HIS A 391 9.48 -8.38 16.39
CA HIS A 391 8.39 -7.40 16.58
C HIS A 391 7.84 -6.81 15.27
N LYS A 392 8.57 -6.93 14.15
CA LYS A 392 8.26 -6.25 12.88
C LYS A 392 7.78 -7.18 11.76
N GLY A 393 7.76 -8.51 11.96
CA GLY A 393 7.32 -9.48 10.95
C GLY A 393 8.36 -10.53 10.56
N GLY A 394 9.51 -10.56 11.22
CA GLY A 394 10.43 -11.71 11.27
C GLY A 394 11.41 -11.87 10.11
N THR A 395 11.34 -11.04 9.07
CA THR A 395 12.23 -11.15 7.89
C THR A 395 12.96 -9.84 7.63
N GLU A 396 14.23 -9.95 7.23
CA GLU A 396 15.02 -8.81 6.77
C GLU A 396 14.50 -8.31 5.42
N MET A 397 14.61 -7.00 5.21
CA MET A 397 14.28 -6.39 3.92
C MET A 397 15.56 -6.23 3.07
N GLY A 398 15.41 -6.29 1.76
CA GLY A 398 16.48 -6.08 0.79
C GLY A 398 16.14 -5.03 -0.27
N PHE A 399 16.83 -5.10 -1.40
CA PHE A 399 16.69 -4.22 -2.56
C PHE A 399 17.15 -2.77 -2.36
N SER A 400 16.43 -1.95 -1.58
CA SER A 400 16.75 -0.53 -1.32
C SER A 400 17.14 -0.23 0.13
N MET A 401 17.32 -1.29 0.91
CA MET A 401 17.74 -1.27 2.32
C MET A 401 18.77 -2.37 2.53
N GLY A 402 19.69 -2.15 3.48
CA GLY A 402 20.65 -3.15 3.92
C GLY A 402 20.02 -4.14 4.91
N HIS A 403 20.77 -5.20 5.18
CA HIS A 403 20.45 -6.18 6.21
C HIS A 403 21.58 -6.22 7.24
N PHE A 404 21.26 -6.69 8.44
CA PHE A 404 22.29 -6.87 9.45
C PHE A 404 23.17 -8.08 9.08
N ASP A 405 24.44 -7.83 8.72
CA ASP A 405 25.44 -8.87 8.52
C ASP A 405 26.53 -8.80 9.60
N VAL A 406 26.86 -9.96 10.16
CA VAL A 406 27.92 -10.14 11.15
C VAL A 406 29.30 -9.87 10.55
N ARG A 407 29.48 -10.17 9.26
CA ARG A 407 30.74 -9.93 8.54
C ARG A 407 31.05 -8.45 8.41
N GLY A 408 30.04 -7.59 8.50
CA GLY A 408 30.16 -6.16 8.25
C GLY A 408 30.56 -5.85 6.80
N ASP A 409 30.37 -4.60 6.40
CA ASP A 409 30.81 -4.09 5.11
C ASP A 409 31.90 -3.04 5.36
N GLU A 410 33.09 -3.23 4.78
CA GLU A 410 34.25 -2.35 4.99
C GLU A 410 33.97 -0.87 4.72
N LYS A 411 33.00 -0.55 3.86
CA LYS A 411 32.62 0.84 3.53
C LYS A 411 31.57 1.42 4.46
N GLN A 412 30.98 0.59 5.32
CA GLN A 412 29.91 0.98 6.23
C GLN A 412 30.48 1.51 7.55
N LEU A 413 29.85 2.57 8.06
CA LEU A 413 30.10 3.09 9.40
C LEU A 413 29.01 2.60 10.34
N SER A 414 29.39 1.97 11.44
CA SER A 414 28.48 1.56 12.52
C SER A 414 28.69 2.44 13.75
N ALA A 415 27.61 2.95 14.32
CA ALA A 415 27.63 3.69 15.58
C ALA A 415 26.74 3.01 16.61
N LEU A 416 27.28 2.76 17.81
CA LEU A 416 26.62 2.07 18.90
C LEU A 416 26.49 3.01 20.11
N ALA A 417 25.33 3.02 20.74
CA ALA A 417 25.15 3.63 22.06
C ALA A 417 25.39 2.57 23.14
N VAL A 418 26.48 2.73 23.89
CA VAL A 418 26.97 1.76 24.88
C VAL A 418 27.02 2.42 26.25
N ASP A 419 26.61 1.72 27.30
CA ASP A 419 26.73 2.21 28.67
C ASP A 419 28.07 1.87 29.33
N ASN A 420 28.25 2.29 30.58
CA ASN A 420 29.46 2.02 31.37
C ASN A 420 29.73 0.53 31.64
N THR A 421 28.73 -0.34 31.44
CA THR A 421 28.85 -1.81 31.60
C THR A 421 29.11 -2.53 30.28
N ASN A 422 29.45 -1.81 29.21
CA ASN A 422 29.61 -2.33 27.85
C ASN A 422 28.32 -2.90 27.22
N ARG A 423 27.15 -2.55 27.77
CA ARG A 423 25.86 -2.97 27.21
C ARG A 423 25.42 -2.01 26.10
N VAL A 424 25.03 -2.56 24.96
CA VAL A 424 24.52 -1.85 23.77
C VAL A 424 23.02 -1.58 23.95
N HIS A 425 22.63 -0.31 23.88
CA HIS A 425 21.22 0.12 23.98
C HIS A 425 20.59 0.31 22.60
N ALA A 426 21.38 0.72 21.61
CA ALA A 426 20.95 0.89 20.22
C ALA A 426 22.16 0.97 19.29
N PHE A 427 21.93 0.74 18.00
CA PHE A 427 22.91 0.97 16.96
C PHE A 427 22.29 1.56 15.69
N VAL A 428 23.11 2.27 14.94
CA VAL A 428 22.80 2.76 13.60
C VAL A 428 23.94 2.42 12.66
N THR A 429 23.62 2.28 11.38
CA THR A 429 24.60 2.07 10.33
C THR A 429 24.44 3.11 9.24
N PHE A 430 25.56 3.52 8.66
CA PHE A 430 25.61 4.47 7.57
C PHE A 430 26.40 3.91 6.40
N VAL A 431 25.90 4.18 5.20
CA VAL A 431 26.54 3.82 3.93
C VAL A 431 26.93 5.08 3.16
N PRO A 432 28.02 5.07 2.38
CA PRO A 432 28.48 6.25 1.67
C PRO A 432 27.57 6.63 0.49
N ILE A 433 27.39 7.93 0.30
CA ILE A 433 26.79 8.58 -0.87
C ILE A 433 27.91 9.32 -1.59
N TYR A 434 28.69 8.58 -2.37
CA TYR A 434 29.98 9.06 -2.89
C TYR A 434 29.85 10.31 -3.75
N GLY A 435 28.87 10.36 -4.66
CA GLY A 435 28.67 11.48 -5.59
C GLY A 435 28.24 12.79 -4.94
N ARG A 436 27.98 12.80 -3.61
CA ARG A 436 27.65 13.99 -2.82
C ARG A 436 28.58 14.17 -1.61
N ASN A 437 29.67 13.40 -1.53
CA ASN A 437 30.56 13.35 -0.36
C ASN A 437 29.75 13.24 0.95
N GLY A 438 28.79 12.31 0.96
CA GLY A 438 27.78 12.19 2.01
C GLY A 438 27.64 10.78 2.56
N TRP A 439 26.75 10.64 3.53
CA TRP A 439 26.42 9.36 4.16
C TRP A 439 24.91 9.20 4.29
N GLY A 440 24.39 8.01 3.98
CA GLY A 440 22.97 7.65 4.15
C GLY A 440 22.80 6.73 5.34
N LEU A 441 21.82 7.01 6.20
CA LEU A 441 21.39 6.13 7.28
C LEU A 441 20.72 4.89 6.68
N ASP A 442 21.25 3.71 7.00
CA ASP A 442 20.73 2.43 6.54
C ASP A 442 19.91 1.75 7.65
N LEU A 443 20.58 1.19 8.67
CA LEU A 443 19.91 0.55 9.80
C LEU A 443 19.78 1.50 10.99
N MET A 444 18.66 1.38 11.70
CA MET A 444 18.40 2.10 12.95
C MET A 444 17.61 1.20 13.91
N ARG A 445 18.32 0.53 14.83
CA ARG A 445 17.73 -0.49 15.73
C ARG A 445 18.03 -0.18 17.19
N ARG A 446 17.08 -0.49 18.06
CA ARG A 446 17.17 -0.24 19.51
C ARG A 446 16.72 -1.46 20.30
N ALA A 447 17.33 -1.67 21.47
CA ALA A 447 16.91 -2.69 22.42
C ALA A 447 15.50 -2.39 22.97
N GLU A 448 14.82 -3.38 23.54
CA GLU A 448 13.51 -3.19 24.21
C GLU A 448 13.61 -2.26 25.42
N GLN A 449 14.70 -2.38 26.16
CA GLN A 449 15.07 -1.53 27.27
C GLN A 449 16.19 -0.59 26.80
N PHE A 450 15.87 0.69 26.65
CA PHE A 450 16.82 1.73 26.23
C PHE A 450 16.60 3.00 27.05
N ALA A 451 17.64 3.79 27.25
CA ALA A 451 17.52 5.07 27.94
C ALA A 451 16.77 6.11 27.09
N PRO A 452 15.94 6.98 27.67
CA PRO A 452 15.32 8.07 26.92
C PRO A 452 16.38 8.99 26.30
N GLY A 453 16.27 9.28 25.01
CA GLY A 453 17.23 10.11 24.29
C GLY A 453 18.37 9.35 23.61
N THR A 454 18.43 8.01 23.72
CA THR A 454 19.49 7.20 23.06
C THR A 454 19.56 7.44 21.56
N MET A 455 18.43 7.48 20.85
CA MET A 455 18.45 7.68 19.38
C MET A 455 18.83 9.11 18.99
N GLU A 456 18.38 10.10 19.77
CA GLU A 456 18.80 11.50 19.62
C GLU A 456 20.30 11.66 19.81
N LEU A 457 20.87 11.06 20.87
CA LEU A 457 22.31 11.04 21.12
C LEU A 457 23.06 10.39 19.97
N LEU A 458 22.63 9.19 19.58
CA LEU A 458 23.32 8.36 18.59
C LEU A 458 23.41 9.06 17.23
N LEU A 459 22.31 9.61 16.73
CA LEU A 459 22.31 10.36 15.47
C LEU A 459 23.08 11.68 15.57
N ALA A 460 22.89 12.44 16.66
CA ALA A 460 23.59 13.71 16.82
C ALA A 460 25.12 13.53 16.83
N ARG A 461 25.62 12.56 17.61
CA ARG A 461 27.06 12.25 17.67
C ARG A 461 27.56 11.65 16.36
N SER A 462 26.75 10.86 15.66
CA SER A 462 27.12 10.34 14.34
C SER A 462 27.27 11.45 13.31
N ILE A 463 26.37 12.43 13.27
CA ILE A 463 26.48 13.56 12.34
C ILE A 463 27.70 14.44 12.69
N GLU A 464 27.97 14.68 13.98
CA GLU A 464 29.18 15.39 14.42
C GLU A 464 30.47 14.64 14.04
N TYR A 465 30.49 13.31 14.19
CA TYR A 465 31.62 12.48 13.80
C TYR A 465 31.83 12.50 12.27
N LEU A 466 30.77 12.30 11.49
CA LEU A 466 30.80 12.36 10.03
C LEU A 466 31.26 13.74 9.53
N LYS A 467 30.83 14.82 10.19
CA LYS A 467 31.34 16.17 9.95
C LYS A 467 32.85 16.27 10.18
N SER A 468 33.37 15.69 11.27
CA SER A 468 34.82 15.68 11.54
C SER A 468 35.61 14.85 10.53
N CYS A 469 34.98 13.86 9.90
CA CYS A 469 35.53 13.09 8.78
C CYS A 469 35.42 13.81 7.43
N GLY A 470 34.88 15.04 7.37
CA GLY A 470 34.78 15.82 6.13
C GLY A 470 33.53 15.55 5.28
N ALA A 471 32.49 14.93 5.84
CA ALA A 471 31.23 14.74 5.12
C ALA A 471 30.50 16.08 4.88
N ASP A 472 29.96 16.26 3.67
CA ASP A 472 29.18 17.44 3.30
C ASP A 472 27.71 17.31 3.74
N MET A 473 27.17 16.08 3.70
CA MET A 473 25.76 15.81 3.97
C MET A 473 25.53 14.46 4.66
N VAL A 474 24.46 14.36 5.44
CA VAL A 474 23.94 13.09 5.98
C VAL A 474 22.44 12.94 5.64
N SER A 475 22.06 11.87 4.94
CA SER A 475 20.66 11.51 4.68
C SER A 475 20.17 10.60 5.81
N LEU A 476 19.03 10.93 6.41
CA LEU A 476 18.35 10.06 7.37
C LEU A 476 17.38 9.08 6.67
N GLY A 477 17.38 9.05 5.33
CA GLY A 477 16.54 8.21 4.49
C GLY A 477 15.12 8.74 4.31
N LEU A 478 14.33 8.01 3.50
CA LEU A 478 12.96 8.36 3.13
C LEU A 478 12.01 8.47 4.34
N ALA A 479 11.17 9.50 4.31
CA ALA A 479 9.99 9.63 5.14
C ALA A 479 8.74 9.67 4.24
N PRO A 480 7.79 8.73 4.38
CA PRO A 480 6.54 8.78 3.64
C PRO A 480 5.76 10.04 4.05
N MET A 481 5.24 10.78 3.06
CA MET A 481 4.38 11.93 3.33
C MET A 481 2.90 11.55 3.31
N SER A 482 2.12 12.22 4.16
CA SER A 482 0.65 12.11 4.19
C SER A 482 -0.07 13.12 3.27
N ASN A 483 0.66 14.07 2.68
CA ASN A 483 0.13 15.08 1.75
C ASN A 483 0.63 14.78 0.32
N VAL A 484 0.22 13.65 -0.24
CA VAL A 484 0.23 13.50 -1.70
C VAL A 484 -0.92 14.37 -2.21
N ASN A 485 -0.67 15.24 -3.20
CA ASN A 485 -1.67 16.17 -3.73
C ASN A 485 -2.98 15.42 -4.04
N ASN A 486 -4.10 15.96 -3.54
CA ASN A 486 -5.46 15.40 -3.68
C ASN A 486 -6.01 15.43 -5.11
N ASP A 487 -5.25 15.90 -6.09
CA ASP A 487 -5.76 16.20 -7.43
C ASP A 487 -5.68 15.01 -8.41
N ASP A 488 -5.00 13.91 -8.06
CA ASP A 488 -4.83 12.76 -8.94
C ASP A 488 -5.47 11.47 -8.37
N GLU A 489 -6.61 11.11 -8.95
CA GLU A 489 -7.26 9.78 -9.03
C GLU A 489 -7.19 8.86 -7.78
N THR A 490 -8.36 8.61 -7.18
CA THR A 490 -8.65 7.71 -6.05
C THR A 490 -7.93 6.35 -6.09
N PHE A 491 -7.66 5.80 -7.28
CA PHE A 491 -6.96 4.52 -7.46
C PHE A 491 -5.45 4.60 -7.15
N LEU A 492 -4.81 5.74 -7.46
CA LEU A 492 -3.40 5.98 -7.16
C LEU A 492 -3.19 6.17 -5.67
N ASN A 493 -4.05 6.92 -4.99
CA ASN A 493 -3.99 7.08 -3.53
C ASN A 493 -4.18 5.76 -2.78
N ASN A 494 -5.12 4.91 -3.18
CA ASN A 494 -5.30 3.58 -2.59
C ASN A 494 -4.10 2.65 -2.82
N SER A 495 -3.43 2.78 -3.98
CA SER A 495 -2.21 2.03 -4.28
C SER A 495 -1.00 2.55 -3.50
N ILE A 496 -0.91 3.86 -3.26
CA ILE A 496 0.09 4.49 -2.39
C ILE A 496 -0.13 4.04 -0.94
N ASP A 497 -1.37 4.02 -0.47
CA ASP A 497 -1.71 3.52 0.86
C ASP A 497 -1.37 2.04 1.00
N PHE A 498 -1.61 1.23 -0.04
CA PHE A 498 -1.19 -0.18 -0.06
C PHE A 498 0.33 -0.34 0.02
N LEU A 499 1.09 0.42 -0.77
CA LEU A 499 2.56 0.37 -0.75
C LEU A 499 3.10 0.88 0.59
N THR A 500 2.64 2.04 1.05
CA THR A 500 3.11 2.65 2.30
C THR A 500 2.73 1.82 3.53
N HIS A 501 1.51 1.29 3.62
CA HIS A 501 1.06 0.44 4.73
C HIS A 501 1.87 -0.85 4.86
N ARG A 502 2.36 -1.37 3.72
CA ARG A 502 3.12 -2.63 3.69
C ARG A 502 4.63 -2.44 3.86
N PHE A 503 5.21 -1.34 3.35
CA PHE A 503 6.62 -0.99 3.58
C PHE A 503 6.88 -0.34 4.94
N GLY A 504 5.83 0.05 5.67
CA GLY A 504 5.90 0.41 7.07
C GLY A 504 4.52 0.63 7.65
N ASN A 505 4.21 0.01 8.80
CA ASN A 505 2.96 0.26 9.53
C ASN A 505 2.64 1.76 9.52
N LEU A 506 1.45 2.15 9.06
CA LEU A 506 1.04 3.56 8.94
C LEU A 506 1.16 4.34 10.27
N SER A 507 1.19 3.66 11.42
CA SER A 507 1.45 4.27 12.73
C SER A 507 2.91 4.71 12.94
N SER A 508 3.85 4.17 12.15
CA SER A 508 5.29 4.42 12.23
C SER A 508 5.80 5.50 11.28
N SER A 509 5.14 5.75 10.13
CA SER A 509 5.60 6.75 9.15
C SER A 509 5.50 8.19 9.67
N GLN A 510 4.37 8.56 10.30
CA GLN A 510 4.20 9.89 10.90
C GLN A 510 5.09 10.12 12.13
N SER A 511 5.36 9.07 12.92
CA SER A 511 6.26 9.17 14.08
C SER A 511 7.72 9.25 13.64
N LEU A 512 8.12 8.52 12.60
CA LEU A 512 9.44 8.60 12.00
C LEU A 512 9.68 9.96 11.32
N PHE A 513 8.71 10.49 10.58
CA PHE A 513 8.78 11.85 10.01
C PHE A 513 8.98 12.91 11.11
N LYS A 514 8.16 12.88 12.16
CA LYS A 514 8.29 13.80 13.31
C LYS A 514 9.63 13.65 14.02
N PHE A 515 10.17 12.44 14.10
CA PHE A 515 11.48 12.18 14.68
C PHE A 515 12.59 12.80 13.83
N LYS A 516 12.63 12.53 12.52
CA LYS A 516 13.62 13.08 11.59
C LYS A 516 13.57 14.61 11.55
N LYS A 517 12.37 15.20 11.60
CA LYS A 517 12.16 16.66 11.65
C LYS A 517 12.89 17.35 12.81
N LYS A 518 13.16 16.66 13.92
CA LYS A 518 13.88 17.23 15.08
C LYS A 518 15.29 17.72 14.73
N PHE A 519 15.90 17.15 13.69
CA PHE A 519 17.28 17.43 13.27
C PHE A 519 17.37 18.53 12.20
N GLN A 520 16.27 19.23 11.91
CA GLN A 520 16.21 20.32 10.92
C GLN A 520 16.75 19.92 9.52
N PRO A 521 16.26 18.81 8.93
CA PRO A 521 16.71 18.42 7.59
C PRO A 521 16.13 19.34 6.50
N ILE A 522 16.85 19.41 5.40
CA ILE A 522 16.36 19.80 4.08
C ILE A 522 15.59 18.60 3.52
N TRP A 523 14.34 18.81 3.16
CA TRP A 523 13.49 17.76 2.60
C TRP A 523 13.64 17.72 1.08
N GLU A 524 14.11 16.60 0.54
CA GLU A 524 14.23 16.40 -0.91
C GLU A 524 13.17 15.39 -1.39
N SER A 525 12.38 15.75 -2.40
CA SER A 525 11.34 14.86 -2.93
C SER A 525 11.93 13.57 -3.52
N ARG A 526 11.19 12.46 -3.36
CA ARG A 526 11.48 11.17 -3.99
C ARG A 526 10.25 10.68 -4.74
N TYR A 527 10.48 10.16 -5.94
CA TYR A 527 9.43 9.76 -6.87
C TYR A 527 9.52 8.27 -7.23
N LEU A 528 8.36 7.68 -7.46
CA LEU A 528 8.20 6.45 -8.23
C LEU A 528 7.98 6.84 -9.69
N VAL A 529 8.86 6.39 -10.57
CA VAL A 529 8.78 6.66 -12.01
C VAL A 529 8.33 5.37 -12.71
N TYR A 530 7.25 5.44 -13.47
CA TYR A 530 6.63 4.26 -14.09
C TYR A 530 6.12 4.55 -15.49
N SER A 531 6.06 3.52 -16.33
CA SER A 531 5.68 3.64 -17.75
C SER A 531 4.17 3.81 -17.97
N HIS A 532 3.33 3.04 -17.27
CA HIS A 532 1.87 3.04 -17.47
C HIS A 532 1.07 2.88 -16.18
N LYS A 533 0.01 3.69 -16.00
CA LYS A 533 -0.87 3.64 -14.80
C LYS A 533 -1.47 2.25 -14.53
N LEU A 534 -1.90 1.54 -15.58
CA LEU A 534 -2.50 0.20 -15.45
C LEU A 534 -1.53 -0.86 -14.90
N THR A 535 -0.22 -0.60 -14.92
CA THR A 535 0.80 -1.51 -14.37
C THR A 535 1.08 -1.29 -12.89
N LEU A 536 0.49 -0.27 -12.25
CA LEU A 536 0.74 0.05 -10.84
C LEU A 536 0.52 -1.12 -9.87
N PRO A 537 -0.54 -1.96 -9.99
CA PRO A 537 -0.70 -3.12 -9.11
C PRO A 537 0.42 -4.15 -9.28
N GLN A 538 0.84 -4.39 -10.52
CA GLN A 538 1.94 -5.29 -10.85
C GLN A 538 3.28 -4.75 -10.35
N ILE A 539 3.51 -3.43 -10.50
CA ILE A 539 4.67 -2.71 -9.96
C ILE A 539 4.68 -2.81 -8.43
N GLY A 540 3.53 -2.63 -7.79
CA GLY A 540 3.42 -2.72 -6.34
C GLY A 540 3.79 -4.09 -5.81
N TRP A 541 3.31 -5.16 -6.47
CA TRP A 541 3.72 -6.52 -6.15
C TRP A 541 5.22 -6.75 -6.38
N ALA A 542 5.77 -6.25 -7.49
CA ALA A 542 7.19 -6.39 -7.81
C ALA A 542 8.08 -5.68 -6.80
N LEU A 543 7.72 -4.45 -6.39
CA LEU A 543 8.41 -3.72 -5.32
C LEU A 543 8.34 -4.49 -4.00
N TYR A 544 7.19 -5.05 -3.65
CA TYR A 544 7.04 -5.84 -2.44
C TYR A 544 7.94 -7.09 -2.47
N ALA A 545 7.91 -7.85 -3.56
CA ALA A 545 8.75 -9.03 -3.76
C ALA A 545 10.25 -8.71 -3.95
N ALA A 546 10.60 -7.46 -4.29
CA ALA A 546 11.98 -6.97 -4.30
C ALA A 546 12.49 -6.73 -2.88
N HIS A 547 11.67 -6.13 -2.01
CA HIS A 547 12.07 -5.86 -0.63
C HIS A 547 11.99 -7.10 0.27
N GLN A 548 11.06 -8.03 0.02
CA GLN A 548 10.91 -9.25 0.82
C GLN A 548 11.58 -10.42 0.11
N GLN A 549 12.72 -10.90 0.63
CA GLN A 549 13.50 -11.95 -0.03
C GLN A 549 12.78 -13.33 -0.06
N ASP A 550 11.85 -13.61 0.87
CA ASP A 550 11.15 -14.91 1.02
C ASP A 550 9.62 -14.87 0.79
N ALA A 551 9.08 -13.81 0.20
CA ALA A 551 7.62 -13.69 0.08
C ALA A 551 7.03 -14.45 -1.12
N SER A 552 6.40 -15.59 -0.86
CA SER A 552 5.48 -16.22 -1.82
C SER A 552 4.13 -15.47 -1.88
N CYS A 553 3.50 -15.37 -3.05
CA CYS A 553 2.18 -14.75 -3.20
C CYS A 553 1.13 -15.40 -2.30
N LEU A 554 1.16 -16.73 -2.18
CA LEU A 554 0.26 -17.51 -1.35
C LEU A 554 0.47 -17.25 0.15
N SER A 555 1.71 -17.24 0.65
CA SER A 555 1.96 -16.96 2.06
C SER A 555 1.52 -15.55 2.46
N VAL A 556 1.65 -14.58 1.55
CA VAL A 556 1.21 -13.19 1.75
C VAL A 556 -0.31 -13.07 1.73
N LEU A 557 -0.98 -13.75 0.81
CA LEU A 557 -2.44 -13.82 0.77
C LEU A 557 -2.98 -14.53 2.01
N CYS A 558 -2.40 -15.67 2.40
CA CYS A 558 -2.81 -16.40 3.59
C CYS A 558 -2.56 -15.64 4.89
N THR A 559 -1.44 -14.92 5.03
CA THR A 559 -1.20 -14.05 6.19
C THR A 559 -2.14 -12.86 6.19
N SER A 560 -2.33 -12.19 5.05
CA SER A 560 -3.28 -11.07 4.95
C SER A 560 -4.71 -11.51 5.20
N LEU A 561 -5.10 -12.69 4.70
CA LEU A 561 -6.42 -13.30 4.95
C LEU A 561 -6.55 -13.77 6.38
N ARG A 562 -5.49 -14.30 7.01
CA ARG A 562 -5.47 -14.70 8.42
C ARG A 562 -5.54 -13.51 9.34
N ASP A 563 -4.80 -12.44 9.07
CA ASP A 563 -4.83 -11.18 9.82
C ASP A 563 -6.17 -10.48 9.64
N TRP A 564 -6.70 -10.48 8.41
CA TRP A 564 -8.05 -10.01 8.12
C TRP A 564 -9.10 -10.86 8.82
N TRP A 565 -9.02 -12.20 8.78
CA TRP A 565 -9.91 -13.12 9.49
C TRP A 565 -9.79 -12.98 11.01
N ALA A 566 -8.59 -12.84 11.56
CA ALA A 566 -8.37 -12.71 13.00
C ALA A 566 -8.79 -11.34 13.54
N ASN A 567 -8.72 -10.29 12.71
CA ASN A 567 -9.30 -8.98 13.02
C ASN A 567 -10.82 -8.98 12.84
N ARG A 568 -11.33 -9.77 11.89
CA ARG A 568 -12.75 -9.92 11.58
C ARG A 568 -13.48 -10.78 12.63
N GLN A 569 -12.95 -11.93 13.03
CA GLN A 569 -13.47 -12.78 14.11
C GLN A 569 -13.46 -12.10 15.48
N ARG A 570 -12.47 -11.25 15.78
CA ARG A 570 -12.48 -10.45 17.01
C ARG A 570 -13.55 -9.35 17.02
N ALA A 571 -14.11 -9.00 15.86
CA ALA A 571 -15.12 -7.95 15.71
C ALA A 571 -16.56 -8.48 15.52
N GLN A 572 -16.78 -9.72 15.05
CA GLN A 572 -18.08 -10.12 14.45
C GLN A 572 -19.00 -11.05 15.25
N THR A 573 -18.51 -11.97 16.10
CA THR A 573 -19.26 -13.22 16.42
C THR A 573 -20.47 -13.13 17.38
N ALA A 574 -21.01 -11.94 17.68
CA ALA A 574 -22.26 -11.81 18.46
C ALA A 574 -23.18 -10.66 17.99
N ARG A 575 -22.85 -9.98 16.88
CA ARG A 575 -23.45 -8.66 16.55
C ARG A 575 -24.10 -8.55 15.18
N GLU A 576 -23.86 -9.48 14.25
CA GLU A 576 -24.55 -9.49 12.95
C GLU A 576 -26.03 -9.87 13.10
N ASP A 577 -26.37 -10.73 14.06
CA ASP A 577 -27.75 -11.17 14.30
C ASP A 577 -28.73 -10.01 14.58
N LEU A 578 -28.32 -8.99 15.34
CA LEU A 578 -29.15 -7.82 15.65
C LEU A 578 -29.25 -6.83 14.49
N VAL A 579 -28.15 -6.64 13.75
CA VAL A 579 -28.14 -5.77 12.56
C VAL A 579 -29.03 -6.35 11.47
N ASP A 580 -28.94 -7.65 11.26
CA ASP A 580 -29.77 -8.37 10.30
C ASP A 580 -31.22 -8.49 10.78
N LEU A 581 -31.47 -8.57 12.10
CA LEU A 581 -32.81 -8.45 12.68
C LEU A 581 -33.45 -7.08 12.41
N TYR A 582 -32.74 -5.98 12.65
CA TYR A 582 -33.29 -4.65 12.36
C TYR A 582 -33.58 -4.47 10.87
N ARG A 583 -32.71 -4.99 10.00
CA ARG A 583 -32.93 -4.99 8.55
C ARG A 583 -34.12 -5.85 8.13
N SER A 584 -34.31 -7.02 8.74
CA SER A 584 -35.41 -7.93 8.42
C SER A 584 -36.78 -7.35 8.81
N VAL A 585 -36.83 -6.49 9.82
CA VAL A 585 -38.03 -5.74 10.24
C VAL A 585 -38.21 -4.42 9.46
N GLY A 586 -37.33 -4.13 8.49
CA GLY A 586 -37.46 -2.98 7.58
C GLY A 586 -36.83 -1.68 8.07
N PHE A 587 -35.99 -1.71 9.12
CA PHE A 587 -35.23 -0.55 9.55
C PHE A 587 -33.92 -0.40 8.78
N HIS A 588 -33.52 0.85 8.58
CA HIS A 588 -32.21 1.23 8.07
C HIS A 588 -31.25 1.52 9.23
N LEU A 589 -29.96 1.24 9.02
CA LEU A 589 -28.91 1.48 10.00
C LEU A 589 -27.89 2.45 9.43
N LEU A 590 -27.58 3.50 10.19
CA LEU A 590 -26.52 4.46 9.91
C LEU A 590 -25.47 4.36 11.01
N LYS A 591 -24.22 4.04 10.68
CA LYS A 591 -23.13 4.01 11.66
C LYS A 591 -22.82 5.44 12.11
N ILE A 592 -22.96 5.72 13.41
CA ILE A 592 -22.73 7.06 13.99
C ILE A 592 -21.35 7.20 14.64
N GLY A 593 -20.67 6.09 14.93
CA GLY A 593 -19.31 6.10 15.48
C GLY A 593 -18.94 4.76 16.10
N GLU A 594 -17.84 4.75 16.85
CA GLU A 594 -17.39 3.58 17.60
C GLU A 594 -17.13 3.95 19.06
N ASP A 595 -17.68 3.14 19.96
CA ASP A 595 -17.42 3.24 21.38
C ASP A 595 -16.10 2.55 21.73
N ALA A 596 -15.30 3.20 22.59
CA ALA A 596 -13.99 2.70 22.99
C ALA A 596 -14.13 1.88 24.28
N VAL A 597 -14.21 0.56 24.17
CA VAL A 597 -14.41 -0.34 25.31
C VAL A 597 -13.10 -1.00 25.72
N ILE A 598 -12.74 -0.89 26.99
CA ILE A 598 -11.54 -1.49 27.57
C ILE A 598 -11.97 -2.72 28.37
N ASP A 599 -11.33 -3.86 28.11
CA ASP A 599 -11.44 -5.03 28.99
C ASP A 599 -10.64 -4.74 30.27
N ALA A 600 -11.35 -4.49 31.37
CA ALA A 600 -10.75 -4.07 32.63
C ALA A 600 -9.97 -5.21 33.31
N ARG A 601 -10.38 -6.48 33.09
CA ARG A 601 -9.72 -7.66 33.67
C ARG A 601 -8.30 -7.80 33.18
N THR A 602 -8.09 -7.58 31.88
CA THR A 602 -6.78 -7.67 31.23
C THR A 602 -6.00 -6.36 31.21
N PHE A 603 -6.64 -5.24 31.55
CA PHE A 603 -5.98 -3.94 31.57
C PHE A 603 -4.75 -3.94 32.50
N THR A 604 -3.62 -3.47 31.97
CA THR A 604 -2.39 -3.25 32.71
C THR A 604 -1.59 -2.13 32.08
N LEU A 605 -0.96 -1.30 32.91
CA LEU A 605 0.01 -0.31 32.45
C LEU A 605 1.38 -0.92 32.11
N ARG A 606 1.59 -2.21 32.35
CA ARG A 606 2.82 -2.93 32.01
C ARG A 606 2.86 -3.28 30.52
N GLY A 607 4.06 -3.48 29.97
CA GLY A 607 4.27 -3.78 28.54
C GLY A 607 4.57 -2.57 27.65
N GLY A 608 5.01 -2.82 26.42
CA GLY A 608 5.45 -1.79 25.46
C GLY A 608 4.31 -0.99 24.85
N ALA A 609 3.16 -1.62 24.65
CA ALA A 609 1.95 -1.01 24.13
C ALA A 609 1.46 0.21 24.93
N MET A 610 1.53 0.13 26.27
CA MET A 610 1.08 1.17 27.20
C MET A 610 2.19 2.14 27.61
N ALA A 611 3.39 2.07 27.01
CA ALA A 611 4.55 2.87 27.42
C ALA A 611 4.28 4.39 27.41
N ASN A 612 3.55 4.88 26.40
CA ASN A 612 3.21 6.29 26.29
C ASN A 612 2.25 6.75 27.39
N VAL A 613 1.17 6.01 27.64
CA VAL A 613 0.21 6.30 28.72
C VAL A 613 0.92 6.24 30.07
N ARG A 614 1.67 5.17 30.33
CA ARG A 614 2.47 5.00 31.56
C ARG A 614 3.44 6.16 31.78
N SER A 615 4.16 6.58 30.74
CA SER A 615 5.12 7.70 30.86
C SER A 615 4.44 9.05 31.13
N SER A 616 3.23 9.25 30.57
CA SER A 616 2.45 10.47 30.76
C SER A 616 1.83 10.51 32.15
N ALA A 617 1.26 9.39 32.62
CA ALA A 617 0.74 9.24 33.97
C ALA A 617 1.84 9.45 35.02
N LYS A 618 3.01 8.81 34.85
CA LYS A 618 4.16 9.00 35.75
C LYS A 618 4.69 10.43 35.78
N ARG A 619 4.57 11.16 34.67
CA ARG A 619 4.97 12.58 34.62
C ARG A 619 4.02 13.42 35.47
N ALA A 620 2.71 13.25 35.31
CA ALA A 620 1.71 13.92 36.12
C ALA A 620 1.87 13.60 37.62
N GLU A 621 2.17 12.35 37.97
CA GLU A 621 2.48 11.96 39.36
C GLU A 621 3.75 12.65 39.89
N LYS A 622 4.80 12.74 39.07
CA LYS A 622 6.03 13.46 39.43
C LYS A 622 5.80 14.96 39.62
N ASP A 623 4.85 15.53 38.89
CA ASP A 623 4.43 16.92 39.03
C ASP A 623 3.50 17.13 40.26
N GLY A 624 3.34 16.11 41.11
CA GLY A 624 2.65 16.18 42.39
C GLY A 624 1.14 15.88 42.31
N LEU A 625 0.66 15.32 41.20
CA LEU A 625 -0.76 14.95 41.06
C LEU A 625 -1.02 13.52 41.56
N ARG A 626 -2.11 13.36 42.31
CA ARG A 626 -2.68 12.06 42.71
C ARG A 626 -4.15 12.00 42.33
N VAL A 627 -4.70 10.79 42.24
CA VAL A 627 -6.12 10.58 41.93
C VAL A 627 -6.89 10.22 43.20
N VAL A 628 -8.02 10.90 43.42
CA VAL A 628 -8.96 10.62 44.52
C VAL A 628 -10.28 10.16 43.92
N PHE A 629 -10.91 9.17 44.54
CA PHE A 629 -12.15 8.55 44.09
C PHE A 629 -13.28 8.83 45.08
N TYR A 630 -14.46 9.16 44.56
CA TYR A 630 -15.70 9.34 45.33
C TYR A 630 -16.80 8.51 44.69
N HIS A 631 -17.46 7.66 45.48
CA HIS A 631 -18.70 6.99 45.09
C HIS A 631 -19.89 7.79 45.58
N GLY A 632 -20.77 8.21 44.68
CA GLY A 632 -21.89 9.07 45.02
C GLY A 632 -21.49 10.52 45.25
N GLN A 633 -21.99 11.12 46.33
CA GLN A 633 -21.76 12.53 46.64
C GLN A 633 -20.31 12.81 47.07
N ILE A 634 -19.80 13.97 46.66
CA ILE A 634 -18.47 14.44 47.06
C ILE A 634 -18.59 15.16 48.40
N GLU A 635 -18.09 14.54 49.46
CA GLU A 635 -18.15 15.07 50.83
C GLU A 635 -17.35 16.36 51.02
N ASN A 636 -16.30 16.58 50.21
CA ASN A 636 -15.45 17.76 50.31
C ASN A 636 -16.05 18.95 49.53
N ALA A 637 -16.64 19.90 50.26
CA ALA A 637 -17.27 21.09 49.69
C ALA A 637 -16.33 21.96 48.85
N GLU A 638 -15.04 22.05 49.22
CA GLU A 638 -14.06 22.82 48.47
C GLU A 638 -13.75 22.18 47.11
N GLN A 639 -13.57 20.86 47.07
CA GLN A 639 -13.34 20.13 45.83
C GLN A 639 -14.56 20.16 44.91
N LEU A 640 -15.77 20.04 45.49
CA LEU A 640 -17.02 20.17 44.75
C LEU A 640 -17.15 21.56 44.11
N PHE A 641 -16.81 22.61 44.85
CA PHE A 641 -16.76 23.98 44.32
C PHE A 641 -15.72 24.11 43.19
N GLN A 642 -14.52 23.54 43.35
CA GLN A 642 -13.50 23.55 42.30
C GLN A 642 -13.94 22.80 41.04
N MET A 643 -14.62 21.66 41.18
CA MET A 643 -15.23 20.93 40.06
C MET A 643 -16.29 21.76 39.34
N GLN A 644 -17.13 22.47 40.09
CA GLN A 644 -18.13 23.38 39.53
C GLN A 644 -17.46 24.51 38.72
N MET A 645 -16.35 25.06 39.21
CA MET A 645 -15.60 26.11 38.50
C MET A 645 -14.92 25.58 37.23
N ILE A 646 -14.29 24.40 37.28
CA ILE A 646 -13.70 23.73 36.10
C ILE A 646 -14.80 23.44 35.07
N SER A 647 -15.94 22.94 35.53
CA SER A 647 -17.11 22.65 34.72
C SER A 647 -17.62 23.88 33.97
N ARG A 648 -17.84 25.01 34.69
CA ARG A 648 -18.31 26.28 34.12
C ARG A 648 -17.32 26.88 33.10
N THR A 649 -16.04 26.92 33.44
CA THR A 649 -14.99 27.46 32.55
C THR A 649 -14.82 26.64 31.28
N TRP A 650 -14.89 25.31 31.41
CA TRP A 650 -14.85 24.40 30.27
C TRP A 650 -16.05 24.58 29.32
N LEU A 651 -17.27 24.74 29.87
CA LEU A 651 -18.48 25.01 29.09
C LEU A 651 -18.42 26.37 28.37
N ALA A 652 -17.94 27.41 29.04
CA ALA A 652 -17.77 28.74 28.45
C ALA A 652 -16.84 28.71 27.22
N HIS A 653 -15.76 27.93 27.28
CA HIS A 653 -14.85 27.73 26.16
C HIS A 653 -15.44 26.89 25.01
N LYS A 654 -16.44 26.04 25.28
CA LYS A 654 -17.00 25.08 24.31
C LYS A 654 -18.31 25.51 23.65
N GLY A 655 -18.93 26.61 24.09
CA GLY A 655 -20.14 27.16 23.46
C GLY A 655 -21.38 27.25 24.35
N GLY A 656 -21.24 27.09 25.67
CA GLY A 656 -22.12 27.74 26.64
C GLY A 656 -23.32 26.96 27.19
N THR A 657 -23.65 25.76 26.72
CA THR A 657 -24.76 24.96 27.28
C THR A 657 -24.34 23.51 27.56
N GLU A 658 -24.83 22.97 28.68
CA GLU A 658 -24.77 21.53 28.96
C GLU A 658 -25.64 20.79 27.94
N MET A 659 -25.17 19.62 27.51
CA MET A 659 -25.97 18.73 26.65
C MET A 659 -26.65 17.68 27.52
N GLY A 660 -27.94 17.45 27.31
CA GLY A 660 -28.75 16.46 28.01
C GLY A 660 -29.01 15.17 27.21
N PHE A 661 -29.99 14.38 27.64
CA PHE A 661 -30.48 13.14 27.01
C PHE A 661 -29.53 11.94 27.04
N SER A 662 -28.58 11.85 26.10
CA SER A 662 -27.64 10.71 26.01
C SER A 662 -26.22 11.04 26.49
N MET A 663 -25.99 12.30 26.87
CA MET A 663 -24.78 12.77 27.55
C MET A 663 -25.16 13.28 28.93
N GLY A 664 -24.36 12.98 29.96
CA GLY A 664 -24.57 13.51 31.29
C GLY A 664 -24.26 15.01 31.37
N HIS A 665 -24.79 15.63 32.40
CA HIS A 665 -24.53 17.02 32.77
C HIS A 665 -23.92 17.06 34.16
N PHE A 666 -23.16 18.11 34.45
CA PHE A 666 -22.60 18.26 35.80
C PHE A 666 -23.70 18.72 36.77
N ASP A 667 -24.05 17.86 37.73
CA ASP A 667 -24.93 18.21 38.87
C ASP A 667 -24.12 18.24 40.17
N VAL A 668 -24.26 19.32 40.92
CA VAL A 668 -23.64 19.52 42.24
C VAL A 668 -24.21 18.54 43.26
N ARG A 669 -25.45 18.08 43.09
CA ARG A 669 -26.06 17.07 43.97
C ARG A 669 -25.43 15.70 43.79
N GLY A 670 -24.76 15.44 42.66
CA GLY A 670 -24.20 14.12 42.33
C GLY A 670 -25.27 13.03 42.17
N ASP A 671 -24.90 11.95 41.50
CA ASP A 671 -25.70 10.72 41.44
C ASP A 671 -25.06 9.70 42.39
N GLU A 672 -25.83 9.13 43.33
CA GLU A 672 -25.36 8.13 44.30
C GLU A 672 -24.66 6.93 43.64
N LYS A 673 -25.00 6.62 42.40
CA LYS A 673 -24.46 5.48 41.65
C LYS A 673 -23.27 5.85 40.77
N GLN A 674 -22.91 7.13 40.69
CA GLN A 674 -21.79 7.62 39.89
C GLN A 674 -20.48 7.46 40.66
N LEU A 675 -19.41 7.16 39.93
CA LEU A 675 -18.04 7.22 40.43
C LEU A 675 -17.37 8.48 39.88
N SER A 676 -16.89 9.34 40.77
CA SER A 676 -16.10 10.52 40.43
C SER A 676 -14.62 10.28 40.73
N ALA A 677 -13.74 10.59 39.78
CA ALA A 677 -12.28 10.57 39.99
C ALA A 677 -11.67 11.94 39.72
N LEU A 678 -10.94 12.48 40.70
CA LEU A 678 -10.39 13.83 40.69
C LEU A 678 -8.86 13.75 40.67
N ALA A 679 -8.23 14.51 39.79
CA ALA A 679 -6.79 14.75 39.84
C ALA A 679 -6.52 15.94 40.74
N VAL A 680 -5.91 15.67 41.90
CA VAL A 680 -5.60 16.69 42.91
C VAL A 680 -4.09 16.80 43.11
N ASP A 681 -3.62 18.01 43.38
CA ASP A 681 -2.22 18.23 43.75
C ASP A 681 -1.96 18.00 45.26
N ASN A 682 -0.72 18.23 45.69
CA ASN A 682 -0.31 18.12 47.09
C ASN A 682 -1.04 19.10 48.03
N THR A 683 -1.62 20.18 47.49
CA THR A 683 -2.45 21.15 48.25
C THR A 683 -3.93 20.79 48.21
N ASN A 684 -4.28 19.61 47.67
CA ASN A 684 -5.63 19.09 47.51
C ASN A 684 -6.51 19.87 46.52
N ARG A 685 -5.90 20.72 45.67
CA ARG A 685 -6.59 21.46 44.61
C ARG A 685 -6.83 20.57 43.40
N VAL A 686 -8.05 20.63 42.85
CA VAL A 686 -8.51 19.87 41.68
C VAL A 686 -8.04 20.54 40.39
N HIS A 687 -7.41 19.75 39.52
CA HIS A 687 -6.94 20.18 38.18
C HIS A 687 -7.81 19.61 37.06
N ALA A 688 -8.39 18.43 37.27
CA ALA A 688 -9.29 17.78 36.32
C ALA A 688 -10.13 16.73 37.03
N PHE A 689 -11.26 16.35 36.42
CA PHE A 689 -12.10 15.26 36.91
C PHE A 689 -12.73 14.46 35.78
N VAL A 690 -13.04 13.21 36.10
CA VAL A 690 -13.85 12.31 35.27
C VAL A 690 -14.95 11.70 36.10
N THR A 691 -16.09 11.43 35.49
CA THR A 691 -17.18 10.69 36.13
C THR A 691 -17.54 9.45 35.33
N PHE A 692 -17.98 8.40 36.03
CA PHE A 692 -18.38 7.13 35.44
C PHE A 692 -19.75 6.70 35.94
N VAL A 693 -20.56 6.12 35.06
CA VAL A 693 -21.88 5.55 35.35
C VAL A 693 -21.88 4.03 35.15
N PRO A 694 -22.65 3.26 35.93
CA PRO A 694 -22.65 1.80 35.85
C PRO A 694 -23.33 1.27 34.57
N ILE A 695 -22.76 0.20 34.00
CA ILE A 695 -23.30 -0.59 32.89
C ILE A 695 -23.69 -1.97 33.44
N TYR A 696 -24.92 -2.07 33.93
CA TYR A 696 -25.39 -3.24 34.69
C TYR A 696 -25.30 -4.56 33.91
N GLY A 697 -25.70 -4.58 32.64
CA GLY A 697 -25.76 -5.81 31.84
C GLY A 697 -24.40 -6.41 31.47
N ARG A 698 -23.29 -5.70 31.71
CA ARG A 698 -21.93 -6.17 31.39
C ARG A 698 -20.97 -6.05 32.57
N ASN A 699 -21.49 -5.82 33.78
CA ASN A 699 -20.69 -5.56 34.98
C ASN A 699 -19.57 -4.54 34.68
N GLY A 700 -19.97 -3.41 34.10
CA GLY A 700 -19.04 -2.43 33.53
C GLY A 700 -19.33 -1.01 33.99
N TRP A 701 -18.49 -0.09 33.52
CA TRP A 701 -18.64 1.35 33.78
C TRP A 701 -18.45 2.15 32.50
N GLY A 702 -19.29 3.16 32.28
CA GLY A 702 -19.21 4.09 31.15
C GLY A 702 -18.70 5.45 31.59
N LEU A 703 -17.71 5.99 30.90
CA LEU A 703 -17.24 7.36 31.09
C LEU A 703 -18.35 8.33 30.68
N ASP A 704 -18.75 9.17 31.62
CA ASP A 704 -19.81 10.15 31.45
C ASP A 704 -19.22 11.55 31.20
N LEU A 705 -18.61 12.17 32.22
CA LEU A 705 -17.96 13.47 32.07
C LEU A 705 -16.43 13.35 32.08
N MET A 706 -15.79 14.24 31.31
CA MET A 706 -14.35 14.37 31.27
C MET A 706 -13.96 15.85 31.13
N ARG A 707 -13.59 16.51 32.23
CA ARG A 707 -13.34 17.96 32.28
C ARG A 707 -12.00 18.28 32.94
N ARG A 708 -11.40 19.40 32.52
CA ARG A 708 -10.07 19.85 32.98
C ARG A 708 -10.01 21.37 33.06
N ALA A 709 -9.22 21.88 33.98
CA ALA A 709 -8.89 23.30 34.08
C ALA A 709 -8.12 23.77 32.83
N GLU A 710 -8.11 25.08 32.57
CA GLU A 710 -7.37 25.70 31.46
C GLU A 710 -5.86 25.44 31.55
N GLN A 711 -5.32 25.54 32.76
CA GLN A 711 -3.95 25.22 33.09
C GLN A 711 -3.92 23.85 33.76
N PHE A 712 -3.38 22.85 33.07
CA PHE A 712 -3.24 21.48 33.60
C PHE A 712 -1.89 20.89 33.18
N ALA A 713 -1.35 20.00 34.01
CA ALA A 713 -0.09 19.34 33.73
C ALA A 713 -0.22 18.36 32.54
N PRO A 714 0.76 18.28 31.63
CA PRO A 714 0.73 17.28 30.55
C PRO A 714 0.69 15.86 31.12
N GLY A 715 -0.35 15.10 30.79
CA GLY A 715 -0.55 13.73 31.28
C GLY A 715 -1.63 13.59 32.36
N THR A 716 -2.24 14.68 32.83
CA THR A 716 -3.31 14.62 33.86
C THR A 716 -4.48 13.74 33.45
N MET A 717 -4.93 13.81 32.19
CA MET A 717 -6.06 13.00 31.70
C MET A 717 -5.66 11.53 31.53
N GLU A 718 -4.43 11.27 31.08
CA GLU A 718 -3.87 9.93 31.02
C GLU A 718 -3.76 9.30 32.41
N LEU A 719 -3.33 10.06 33.42
CA LEU A 719 -3.27 9.62 34.81
C LEU A 719 -4.68 9.29 35.33
N LEU A 720 -5.64 10.22 35.18
CA LEU A 720 -7.02 10.03 35.62
C LEU A 720 -7.61 8.73 35.09
N LEU A 721 -7.66 8.58 33.77
CA LEU A 721 -8.28 7.39 33.16
C LEU A 721 -7.53 6.11 33.50
N ALA A 722 -6.20 6.12 33.48
CA ALA A 722 -5.41 4.93 33.81
C ALA A 722 -5.68 4.46 35.24
N ARG A 723 -5.68 5.38 36.21
CA ARG A 723 -5.95 5.05 37.62
C ARG A 723 -7.41 4.70 37.86
N SER A 724 -8.35 5.35 37.17
CA SER A 724 -9.76 4.97 37.22
C SER A 724 -10.00 3.55 36.71
N ILE A 725 -9.37 3.13 35.61
CA ILE A 725 -9.53 1.76 35.09
C ILE A 725 -8.90 0.75 36.06
N GLU A 726 -7.73 1.03 36.63
CA GLU A 726 -7.12 0.17 37.66
C GLU A 726 -7.99 0.07 38.92
N TYR A 727 -8.58 1.18 39.36
CA TYR A 727 -9.50 1.22 40.49
C TYR A 727 -10.76 0.40 40.20
N LEU A 728 -11.42 0.65 39.06
CA LEU A 728 -12.61 -0.09 38.63
C LEU A 728 -12.34 -1.59 38.47
N LYS A 729 -11.16 -1.96 37.97
CA LYS A 729 -10.69 -3.34 37.96
C LYS A 729 -10.61 -3.93 39.37
N SER A 730 -10.06 -3.19 40.34
CA SER A 730 -9.99 -3.64 41.74
C SER A 730 -11.38 -3.78 42.38
N CYS A 731 -12.36 -3.01 41.92
CA CYS A 731 -13.77 -3.14 42.30
C CYS A 731 -14.51 -4.27 41.56
N GLY A 732 -13.83 -5.06 40.72
CA GLY A 732 -14.42 -6.21 40.02
C GLY A 732 -15.13 -5.89 38.71
N ALA A 733 -14.89 -4.72 38.10
CA ALA A 733 -15.46 -4.40 36.79
C ALA A 733 -14.85 -5.28 35.68
N ASP A 734 -15.70 -5.77 34.78
CA ASP A 734 -15.27 -6.54 33.60
C ASP A 734 -14.84 -5.64 32.44
N MET A 735 -15.49 -4.49 32.31
CA MET A 735 -15.25 -3.55 31.21
C MET A 735 -15.39 -2.07 31.63
N VAL A 736 -14.63 -1.21 30.95
CA VAL A 736 -14.79 0.26 31.05
C VAL A 736 -14.96 0.85 29.65
N SER A 737 -16.08 1.52 29.39
CA SER A 737 -16.32 2.26 28.15
C SER A 737 -15.81 3.69 28.33
N LEU A 738 -15.01 4.18 27.39
CA LEU A 738 -14.60 5.58 27.34
C LEU A 738 -15.58 6.44 26.53
N GLY A 739 -16.73 5.89 26.13
CA GLY A 739 -17.77 6.54 25.36
C GLY A 739 -17.48 6.62 23.85
N LEU A 740 -18.47 7.12 23.11
CA LEU A 740 -18.44 7.20 21.65
C LEU A 740 -17.29 8.08 21.12
N ALA A 741 -16.60 7.59 20.10
CA ALA A 741 -15.75 8.38 19.22
C ALA A 741 -16.43 8.46 17.84
N PRO A 742 -16.91 9.63 17.42
CA PRO A 742 -17.47 9.78 16.08
C PRO A 742 -16.37 9.63 15.02
N MET A 743 -16.71 9.02 13.88
CA MET A 743 -15.88 8.91 12.67
C MET A 743 -14.64 8.00 12.73
N SER A 744 -14.81 6.72 13.07
CA SER A 744 -13.86 5.67 12.70
C SER A 744 -14.48 4.73 11.65
N ASN A 745 -13.91 4.74 10.43
CA ASN A 745 -14.36 3.95 9.28
C ASN A 745 -15.86 4.11 8.95
N VAL A 746 -16.29 5.31 8.58
CA VAL A 746 -17.47 5.43 7.70
C VAL A 746 -16.90 5.34 6.29
N ASN A 747 -17.15 4.22 5.59
CA ASN A 747 -16.89 4.15 4.16
C ASN A 747 -17.77 5.23 3.50
N ASN A 748 -17.14 6.17 2.82
CA ASN A 748 -17.80 7.19 2.00
C ASN A 748 -18.28 6.57 0.68
N ASP A 749 -19.10 5.52 0.78
CA ASP A 749 -19.77 4.94 -0.37
C ASP A 749 -21.11 5.68 -0.55
N ASP A 750 -21.16 6.54 -1.57
CA ASP A 750 -22.33 7.10 -2.28
C ASP A 750 -23.54 7.60 -1.45
N GLU A 751 -23.64 8.93 -1.31
CA GLU A 751 -24.88 9.76 -1.46
C GLU A 751 -24.64 11.16 -0.85
N THR A 752 -24.48 12.18 -1.69
CA THR A 752 -24.16 13.58 -1.33
C THR A 752 -25.14 14.20 -0.32
N PHE A 753 -26.40 13.74 -0.31
CA PHE A 753 -27.45 14.24 0.58
C PHE A 753 -27.36 13.67 2.01
N LEU A 754 -26.94 12.41 2.14
CA LEU A 754 -26.71 11.76 3.43
C LEU A 754 -25.47 12.36 4.10
N ASN A 755 -24.39 12.61 3.35
CA ASN A 755 -23.19 13.26 3.88
C ASN A 755 -23.48 14.66 4.43
N ASN A 756 -24.25 15.50 3.72
CA ASN A 756 -24.64 16.83 4.21
C ASN A 756 -25.51 16.77 5.48
N SER A 757 -26.36 15.75 5.61
CA SER A 757 -27.20 15.54 6.79
C SER A 757 -26.38 15.01 7.98
N ILE A 758 -25.42 14.11 7.73
CA ILE A 758 -24.47 13.59 8.72
C ILE A 758 -23.53 14.69 9.21
N ASP A 759 -23.04 15.54 8.31
CA ASP A 759 -22.24 16.71 8.65
C ASP A 759 -23.07 17.74 9.44
N PHE A 760 -24.34 17.96 9.07
CA PHE A 760 -25.25 18.83 9.81
C PHE A 760 -25.49 18.35 11.25
N LEU A 761 -25.76 17.04 11.43
CA LEU A 761 -25.88 16.41 12.75
C LEU A 761 -24.57 16.60 13.53
N THR A 762 -23.46 16.09 13.00
CA THR A 762 -22.18 16.02 13.73
C THR A 762 -21.56 17.39 14.03
N HIS A 763 -21.75 18.41 13.18
CA HIS A 763 -21.25 19.76 13.41
C HIS A 763 -22.09 20.53 14.45
N ARG A 764 -23.34 20.11 14.69
CA ARG A 764 -24.28 20.81 15.60
C ARG A 764 -24.46 20.13 16.96
N PHE A 765 -24.28 18.81 17.07
CA PHE A 765 -24.27 18.04 18.34
C PHE A 765 -23.02 18.24 19.20
N GLY A 766 -22.21 19.23 18.88
CA GLY A 766 -21.01 19.58 19.59
C GLY A 766 -20.07 20.24 18.61
N ASN A 767 -19.34 21.26 19.07
CA ASN A 767 -18.26 21.87 18.34
C ASN A 767 -17.10 20.85 18.22
N LEU A 768 -17.34 19.79 17.44
CA LEU A 768 -16.55 18.56 17.21
C LEU A 768 -15.38 18.85 16.27
N SER A 769 -14.74 20.00 16.45
CA SER A 769 -13.43 20.38 15.89
C SER A 769 -12.29 19.42 16.27
N SER A 770 -12.60 18.23 16.80
CA SER A 770 -11.66 17.32 17.41
C SER A 770 -12.13 15.85 17.44
N SER A 771 -13.06 15.40 16.59
CA SER A 771 -13.46 13.97 16.52
C SER A 771 -12.24 13.04 16.37
N GLN A 772 -11.31 13.42 15.48
CA GLN A 772 -10.03 12.74 15.31
C GLN A 772 -9.10 12.84 16.54
N SER A 773 -9.09 13.95 17.29
CA SER A 773 -8.22 14.07 18.46
C SER A 773 -8.73 13.26 19.64
N LEU A 774 -10.05 13.19 19.83
CA LEU A 774 -10.69 12.36 20.85
C LEU A 774 -10.49 10.87 20.53
N PHE A 775 -10.67 10.47 19.26
CA PHE A 775 -10.34 9.13 18.80
C PHE A 775 -8.86 8.79 19.05
N LYS A 776 -7.93 9.65 18.62
CA LYS A 776 -6.48 9.49 18.85
C LYS A 776 -6.14 9.39 20.34
N PHE A 777 -6.85 10.13 21.19
CA PHE A 777 -6.68 10.08 22.62
C PHE A 777 -7.15 8.75 23.21
N LYS A 778 -8.39 8.32 22.94
CA LYS A 778 -8.96 7.05 23.42
C LYS A 778 -8.16 5.84 22.94
N LYS A 779 -7.65 5.89 21.69
CA LYS A 779 -6.79 4.84 21.10
C LYS A 779 -5.53 4.54 21.92
N LYS A 780 -5.02 5.50 22.71
CA LYS A 780 -3.83 5.31 23.56
C LYS A 780 -4.00 4.18 24.58
N PHE A 781 -5.24 3.91 24.99
CA PHE A 781 -5.58 2.90 25.99
C PHE A 781 -5.91 1.52 25.39
N GLN A 782 -5.62 1.33 24.10
CA GLN A 782 -5.88 0.08 23.37
C GLN A 782 -7.31 -0.47 23.56
N PRO A 783 -8.35 0.33 23.32
CA PRO A 783 -9.71 -0.14 23.44
C PRO A 783 -10.06 -1.12 22.32
N ILE A 784 -11.02 -1.99 22.61
CA ILE A 784 -11.84 -2.69 21.64
C ILE A 784 -12.87 -1.69 21.13
N TRP A 785 -12.87 -1.44 19.82
CA TRP A 785 -13.79 -0.50 19.19
C TRP A 785 -15.12 -1.20 18.89
N GLU A 786 -16.21 -0.67 19.43
CA GLU A 786 -17.54 -1.21 19.23
C GLU A 786 -18.40 -0.24 18.41
N SER A 787 -18.82 -0.65 17.21
CA SER A 787 -19.69 0.19 16.38
C SER A 787 -21.01 0.55 17.09
N ARG A 788 -21.47 1.78 16.87
CA ARG A 788 -22.77 2.28 17.31
C ARG A 788 -23.52 2.78 16.09
N TYR A 789 -24.81 2.44 16.02
CA TYR A 789 -25.67 2.71 14.88
C TYR A 789 -26.88 3.52 15.33
N LEU A 790 -27.28 4.48 14.49
CA LEU A 790 -28.62 5.05 14.50
C LEU A 790 -29.51 4.13 13.67
N VAL A 791 -30.55 3.58 14.29
CA VAL A 791 -31.57 2.76 13.62
C VAL A 791 -32.76 3.66 13.32
N TYR A 792 -33.22 3.69 12.08
CA TYR A 792 -34.27 4.60 11.64
C TYR A 792 -35.17 3.96 10.57
N SER A 793 -36.41 4.43 10.47
CA SER A 793 -37.44 3.81 9.62
C SER A 793 -37.30 4.14 8.14
N HIS A 794 -36.91 5.36 7.76
CA HIS A 794 -36.83 5.77 6.36
C HIS A 794 -35.78 6.88 6.13
N LYS A 795 -35.06 6.87 5.00
CA LYS A 795 -34.00 7.87 4.70
C LYS A 795 -34.48 9.32 4.75
N LEU A 796 -35.69 9.59 4.29
CA LEU A 796 -36.27 10.94 4.27
C LEU A 796 -36.57 11.53 5.67
N THR A 797 -36.61 10.70 6.73
CA THR A 797 -36.87 11.20 8.09
C THR A 797 -35.59 11.60 8.82
N LEU A 798 -34.40 11.36 8.26
CA LEU A 798 -33.12 11.71 8.88
C LEU A 798 -33.01 13.19 9.31
N PRO A 799 -33.46 14.19 8.53
CA PRO A 799 -33.44 15.58 8.98
C PRO A 799 -34.32 15.83 10.21
N GLN A 800 -35.51 15.23 10.24
CA GLN A 800 -36.44 15.33 11.37
C GLN A 800 -35.90 14.61 12.61
N ILE A 801 -35.33 13.41 12.44
CA ILE A 801 -34.64 12.66 13.51
C ILE A 801 -33.48 13.49 14.06
N GLY A 802 -32.75 14.16 13.17
CA GLY A 802 -31.68 15.06 13.55
C GLY A 802 -32.11 16.23 14.39
N TRP A 803 -33.20 16.87 13.98
CA TRP A 803 -33.82 17.93 14.76
C TRP A 803 -34.30 17.41 16.12
N ALA A 804 -34.97 16.26 16.15
CA ALA A 804 -35.48 15.66 17.39
C ALA A 804 -34.35 15.32 18.37
N LEU A 805 -33.26 14.72 17.89
CA LEU A 805 -32.07 14.47 18.68
C LEU A 805 -31.48 15.79 19.21
N TYR A 806 -31.45 16.85 18.39
CA TYR A 806 -30.85 18.14 18.77
C TYR A 806 -31.67 18.82 19.85
N ALA A 807 -32.99 18.83 19.69
CA ALA A 807 -33.91 19.31 20.69
C ALA A 807 -33.84 18.49 21.99
N ALA A 808 -33.67 17.17 21.90
CA ALA A 808 -33.52 16.31 23.09
C ALA A 808 -32.21 16.61 23.85
N HIS A 809 -31.13 16.90 23.12
CA HIS A 809 -29.84 17.26 23.71
C HIS A 809 -29.79 18.71 24.24
N GLN A 810 -30.55 19.64 23.65
CA GLN A 810 -30.57 21.05 24.00
C GLN A 810 -31.94 21.45 24.56
N GLN A 811 -32.12 21.25 25.88
CA GLN A 811 -33.42 21.39 26.56
C GLN A 811 -34.06 22.79 26.45
N ASP A 812 -33.30 23.84 26.10
CA ASP A 812 -33.77 25.24 25.99
C ASP A 812 -33.73 25.85 24.56
N ALA A 813 -33.52 25.04 23.51
CA ALA A 813 -33.37 25.57 22.15
C ALA A 813 -34.71 25.78 21.43
N SER A 814 -35.13 27.04 21.24
CA SER A 814 -36.23 27.39 20.33
C SER A 814 -35.79 27.36 18.86
N CYS A 815 -36.69 27.02 17.93
CA CYS A 815 -36.37 26.96 16.49
C CYS A 815 -35.78 28.28 15.96
N LEU A 816 -36.27 29.42 16.48
CA LEU A 816 -35.77 30.76 16.19
C LEU A 816 -34.34 31.01 16.71
N SER A 817 -33.98 30.52 17.90
CA SER A 817 -32.62 30.70 18.43
C SER A 817 -31.59 29.91 17.63
N VAL A 818 -31.98 28.74 17.10
CA VAL A 818 -31.13 27.89 16.26
C VAL A 818 -30.92 28.50 14.88
N LEU A 819 -31.98 29.05 14.25
CA LEU A 819 -31.88 29.76 12.97
C LEU A 819 -31.00 31.00 13.08
N CYS A 820 -31.18 31.82 14.13
CA CYS A 820 -30.37 33.00 14.38
C CYS A 820 -28.90 32.68 14.66
N THR A 821 -28.60 31.62 15.42
CA THR A 821 -27.21 31.16 15.62
C THR A 821 -26.60 30.59 14.35
N SER A 822 -27.37 29.83 13.56
CA SER A 822 -26.89 29.27 12.28
C SER A 822 -26.58 30.38 11.27
N LEU A 823 -27.42 31.41 11.19
CA LEU A 823 -27.17 32.59 10.38
C LEU A 823 -25.94 33.37 10.88
N ARG A 824 -25.79 33.54 12.20
CA ARG A 824 -24.63 34.22 12.81
C ARG A 824 -23.33 33.48 12.55
N ASP A 825 -23.31 32.15 12.70
CA ASP A 825 -22.13 31.31 12.47
C ASP A 825 -21.77 31.23 10.98
N TRP A 826 -22.77 31.14 10.10
CA TRP A 826 -22.58 31.22 8.67
C TRP A 826 -21.96 32.56 8.26
N TRP A 827 -22.45 33.66 8.82
CA TRP A 827 -21.93 35.00 8.57
C TRP A 827 -20.49 35.17 9.10
N ALA A 828 -20.20 34.67 10.31
CA ALA A 828 -18.87 34.70 10.91
C ALA A 828 -17.85 33.83 10.17
N ASN A 829 -18.27 32.69 9.62
CA ASN A 829 -17.43 31.85 8.77
C ASN A 829 -17.17 32.48 7.41
N ARG A 830 -18.17 33.17 6.84
CA ARG A 830 -18.00 33.93 5.59
C ARG A 830 -17.01 35.09 5.74
N GLN A 831 -17.06 35.82 6.86
CA GLN A 831 -16.08 36.86 7.19
C GLN A 831 -14.67 36.30 7.39
N ARG A 832 -14.53 35.15 8.07
CA ARG A 832 -13.25 34.44 8.23
C ARG A 832 -12.67 33.94 6.90
N ALA A 833 -13.53 33.55 5.95
CA ALA A 833 -13.10 33.16 4.61
C ALA A 833 -12.65 34.37 3.77
N GLN A 834 -13.34 35.52 3.89
CA GLN A 834 -12.95 36.77 3.23
C GLN A 834 -11.61 37.31 3.74
N THR A 835 -11.41 37.40 5.05
CA THR A 835 -10.14 37.84 5.66
C THR A 835 -8.96 36.94 5.29
N ARG A 836 -9.15 35.62 5.24
CA ARG A 836 -8.13 34.68 4.74
C ARG A 836 -7.77 34.90 3.26
N SER A 837 -8.75 35.32 2.44
CA SER A 837 -8.51 35.61 1.02
C SER A 837 -7.79 36.95 0.81
N GLU A 838 -8.04 37.93 1.67
CA GLU A 838 -7.38 39.24 1.64
C GLU A 838 -5.93 39.17 2.15
N ASP A 839 -5.64 38.37 3.19
CA ASP A 839 -4.27 38.12 3.66
C ASP A 839 -3.41 37.40 2.61
N LEU A 840 -4.00 36.47 1.85
CA LEU A 840 -3.32 35.78 0.74
C LEU A 840 -3.10 36.69 -0.47
N ALA A 841 -4.00 37.66 -0.72
CA ALA A 841 -3.86 38.65 -1.78
C ALA A 841 -2.87 39.78 -1.42
N GLY A 842 -2.77 40.15 -0.14
CA GLY A 842 -1.82 41.14 0.37
C GLY A 842 -0.37 40.66 0.38
N ALA A 843 -0.14 39.38 0.69
CA ALA A 843 1.19 38.77 0.66
C ALA A 843 1.78 38.62 -0.76
N ALA A 844 0.96 38.73 -1.81
CA ALA A 844 1.37 38.64 -3.22
C ALA A 844 1.70 40.01 -3.85
N ARG A 845 1.58 41.12 -3.11
CA ARG A 845 1.85 42.49 -3.59
C ARG A 845 2.86 43.22 -2.69
N THR A 846 4.07 42.69 -2.57
CA THR A 846 5.23 43.48 -2.13
C THR A 846 6.21 43.61 -3.30
N PRO A 847 6.38 44.81 -3.90
CA PRO A 847 7.42 45.04 -4.87
C PRO A 847 8.76 45.21 -4.16
N VAL A 848 9.73 44.38 -4.53
CA VAL A 848 11.14 44.60 -4.26
C VAL A 848 11.57 45.88 -4.99
N THR A 849 11.76 46.96 -4.25
CA THR A 849 12.61 48.08 -4.67
C THR A 849 13.51 48.45 -3.49
N GLY A 850 14.81 48.23 -3.69
CA GLY A 850 15.85 48.68 -2.77
C GLY A 850 16.27 50.11 -3.02
N ALA A 851 16.97 50.65 -2.02
CA ALA A 851 17.85 51.81 -2.02
C ALA A 851 17.21 53.20 -2.21
N LEU A 852 17.26 54.02 -1.16
CA LEU A 852 18.03 55.28 -1.11
C LEU A 852 17.88 55.99 0.26
N SER A 853 19.04 56.18 0.92
CA SER A 853 19.43 57.28 1.83
C SER A 853 18.48 57.74 2.96
N LEU A 854 18.80 57.39 4.22
CA LEU A 854 19.62 58.17 5.17
C LEU A 854 19.76 57.40 6.49
#